data_AF-A0A4Q5C5H3-F1
#
_entry.id   AF-A0A4Q5C5H3-F1
#
_cell.length_a   1.000
_cell.length_b   1.000
_cell.length_c   1.000
_cell.angle_alpha   90.00
_cell.angle_beta   90.00
_cell.angle_gamma   90.00
#
_symmetry.space_group_name_H-M   'P 1'
#
loop_
_entity.id
_entity.type
_entity.pdbx_description
1 polymer ?
#
loop_
_entity_poly.entity_id
_entity_poly.type
_entity_poly.pdbx_seq_one_letter_code
_entity_poly.pdbx_strand_id
1 'polypeptide(L)'
;MLQIKEICKEYRTGSLVQKALDKVSLNLRDNEFVAILGPSGSGKTTLLNVIGGLDRYDGGDLIINGISTKKYKDRDWDSYRNHTIGFVFQSYNLIPHQTLLANVELALTISGVGKAQRRERARQALEKVGLGEQIHKRPSQLSGGQMQRVAIARALVNNPDILLADEPTGALDSETSIQVMELLKEVAQDRLVVMVTHNPELAQQYATRIVELKDGKIRSDSDAFYVDEETADVPEHKNMGKSSMSFLTALSLSFHNLKTKKARTLLTSFAGSIGIIGIALILSLSAGVNDYIKNIERETLSQYPLQIQSTGFDFTSMMTGGEDSEEVKAVSAGTGTSSKERREKENIWVIDMVTNMFSTMDSNDLESLKKFLDSKESRIDQYTNAVEYSYQVVPQIYAQDGEKVRQVHPDRSFEAAGIGSSVGSNSLMSSMMSTDVFYQMPADSDLYKDQYDVKAGRWPKSYNECVLVLTSGGGMSDLLLYTLGLRDPLELEEMVAGFVEEEQIEVPKDSTVYTYDDILGKEFKLVNSADYYEYDNSYHVWKDRSGDQTYMDKVVKNAEPIRIVGIVQPVKDANGAALMSGINYPASLTKHVAEEAENSKIVKDQKADPKRNVLTGEHFGTENVKGNVNMDSLITIDEQKLARAFAFDQNAFSGMQKTDGLSEIFRSAGSSVNLSGMLDLSKIQVQLPELPQMNLEELLGDLDLTVSPEGFLPLAESLTEGYAEYAAAHPEADYSALAQQFGQYLGTPKAQEIIRRNISEIIQSGGGMSVTMEQLQAMVKEIAKGYGKFIVENGYQDPSKFDEYLAEYMQTEEAKAILNRYANEIFGGIAGNVQITAEQLQKLSKELTEGYLPYAAENGLADPTKIGEHFIAYLKTEDGRQRLSDGMKGIVDADSLEQQITDAFGSYMKGAVSSYAGAVGTAIERQITSAMEQVMNQMAEGLQFSVGQAMTQIGSSLQNAMHVDEDAFAEAFQMNMTGEELAELMMSMGAAKNATYDNNLKQLGYVDFAVPTTISIYPKDFESKEEVVRILDDYNRKMEEQGKEEQVITYTDMVGALMSSVTQIIDVISYVLVAFVAISLIVSSIMIGVITYISVLERKKEIGILRAIGASKSNISQVFNAETFIIGLCAGVIGIGITLLLLIPGNALIHHLAGTNDVSAVLPVIPAIILIILSVILTLLGGLLPSKKAAKSDPVTALRTE
;
A
#
# COMPACT_ATOMS: atom_id res chain seq x y z
N MET A 1 9.52 0.97 86.24
CA MET A 1 9.09 1.46 84.92
C MET A 1 9.89 0.82 83.78
N LEU A 2 11.22 0.84 83.86
CA LEU A 2 12.11 0.32 82.80
C LEU A 2 13.12 -0.67 83.40
N GLN A 3 13.22 -1.88 82.83
CA GLN A 3 14.17 -2.91 83.28
C GLN A 3 15.11 -3.30 82.14
N ILE A 4 16.40 -3.22 82.39
CA ILE A 4 17.48 -3.61 81.49
C ILE A 4 18.07 -4.90 82.04
N LYS A 5 17.95 -6.01 81.31
CA LYS A 5 18.44 -7.34 81.74
C LYS A 5 19.54 -7.82 80.80
N GLU A 6 20.78 -7.86 81.30
CA GLU A 6 21.99 -8.35 80.61
C GLU A 6 22.17 -7.86 79.16
N ILE A 7 21.92 -6.58 78.91
CA ILE A 7 22.01 -6.02 77.56
C ILE A 7 23.46 -6.02 77.05
N CYS A 8 23.64 -6.57 75.84
CA CYS A 8 24.90 -6.55 75.09
C CYS A 8 24.71 -5.78 73.78
N LYS A 9 25.73 -5.00 73.40
CA LYS A 9 25.77 -4.28 72.12
C LYS A 9 27.19 -4.25 71.57
N GLU A 10 27.34 -4.69 70.32
CA GLU A 10 28.57 -4.72 69.56
C GLU A 10 28.41 -3.89 68.27
N TYR A 11 29.40 -3.06 67.96
CA TYR A 11 29.48 -2.39 66.67
C TYR A 11 30.54 -3.07 65.81
N ARG A 12 30.19 -3.36 64.56
CA ARG A 12 31.08 -3.99 63.58
C ARG A 12 31.48 -2.99 62.50
N THR A 13 32.77 -2.73 62.37
CA THR A 13 33.35 -1.86 61.34
C THR A 13 34.43 -2.62 60.59
N GLY A 14 34.11 -3.12 59.39
CA GLY A 14 35.00 -4.04 58.66
C GLY A 14 35.22 -5.33 59.45
N SER A 15 36.48 -5.62 59.81
CA SER A 15 36.86 -6.76 60.67
C SER A 15 36.90 -6.44 62.17
N LEU A 16 36.77 -5.17 62.57
CA LEU A 16 36.83 -4.75 63.97
C LEU A 16 35.45 -4.90 64.63
N VAL A 17 35.38 -5.69 65.72
CA VAL A 17 34.20 -5.81 66.58
C VAL A 17 34.47 -5.08 67.89
N GLN A 18 33.75 -3.99 68.15
CA GLN A 18 33.87 -3.22 69.39
C GLN A 18 32.64 -3.47 70.28
N LYS A 19 32.85 -4.07 71.46
CA LYS A 19 31.80 -4.25 72.46
C LYS A 19 31.56 -2.93 73.19
N ALA A 20 30.40 -2.34 72.96
CA ALA A 20 29.99 -1.07 73.57
C ALA A 20 29.21 -1.28 74.88
N LEU A 21 28.44 -2.36 74.99
CA LEU A 21 27.76 -2.80 76.22
C LEU A 21 28.02 -4.29 76.44
N ASP A 22 28.41 -4.68 77.65
CA ASP A 22 28.72 -6.07 78.02
C ASP A 22 27.91 -6.49 79.25
N LYS A 23 26.77 -7.16 79.00
CA LYS A 23 25.83 -7.68 80.00
C LYS A 23 25.40 -6.64 81.04
N VAL A 24 24.99 -5.46 80.59
CA VAL A 24 24.52 -4.39 81.47
C VAL A 24 23.14 -4.73 82.02
N SER A 25 22.96 -4.66 83.34
CA SER A 25 21.65 -4.82 84.01
C SER A 25 21.35 -3.63 84.91
N LEU A 26 20.20 -2.97 84.71
CA LEU A 26 19.82 -1.76 85.43
C LEU A 26 18.29 -1.60 85.46
N ASN A 27 17.71 -1.31 86.62
CA ASN A 27 16.27 -1.02 86.73
C ASN A 27 16.05 0.43 87.16
N LEU A 28 15.10 1.10 86.50
CA LEU A 28 14.77 2.51 86.71
C LEU A 28 13.32 2.66 87.21
N ARG A 29 13.16 3.52 88.21
CA ARG A 29 11.87 3.85 88.83
C ARG A 29 11.14 4.90 87.99
N ASP A 30 9.88 5.14 88.34
CA ASP A 30 9.15 6.28 87.79
C ASP A 30 9.46 7.54 88.61
N ASN A 31 9.33 8.74 88.02
CA ASN A 31 9.61 10.03 88.69
C ASN A 31 10.99 10.11 89.36
N GLU A 32 12.05 9.68 88.66
CA GLU A 32 13.42 9.61 89.18
C GLU A 32 14.37 10.43 88.29
N PHE A 33 15.36 11.11 88.88
CA PHE A 33 16.43 11.78 88.12
C PHE A 33 17.73 10.97 88.21
N VAL A 34 18.01 10.18 87.18
CA VAL A 34 19.19 9.31 87.11
C VAL A 34 20.29 9.93 86.26
N ALA A 35 21.50 10.03 86.80
CA ALA A 35 22.71 10.42 86.07
C ALA A 35 23.62 9.21 85.82
N ILE A 36 23.86 8.91 84.54
CA ILE A 36 24.83 7.88 84.12
C ILE A 36 26.18 8.56 83.88
N LEU A 37 27.13 8.31 84.79
CA LEU A 37 28.47 8.91 84.81
C LEU A 37 29.52 7.96 84.24
N GLY A 38 30.53 8.47 83.55
CA GLY A 38 31.68 7.66 83.11
C GLY A 38 32.56 8.33 82.06
N PRO A 39 33.77 7.82 81.80
CA PRO A 39 34.69 8.39 80.83
C PRO A 39 34.15 8.30 79.38
N SER A 40 34.70 9.10 78.47
CA SER A 40 34.32 9.02 77.05
C SER A 40 34.60 7.60 76.50
N GLY A 41 33.70 7.10 75.64
CA GLY A 41 33.79 5.74 75.10
C GLY A 41 33.35 4.60 76.05
N SER A 42 32.89 4.88 77.28
CA SER A 42 32.48 3.83 78.21
C SER A 42 31.16 3.10 77.89
N GLY A 43 30.44 3.53 76.85
CA GLY A 43 29.16 2.95 76.43
C GLY A 43 27.91 3.74 76.84
N LYS A 44 28.04 4.90 77.49
CA LYS A 44 26.90 5.67 78.06
C LYS A 44 25.84 6.05 77.01
N THR A 45 26.27 6.71 75.94
CA THR A 45 25.39 7.11 74.84
C THR A 45 24.80 5.88 74.14
N THR A 46 25.54 4.78 74.05
CA THR A 46 25.01 3.51 73.51
C THR A 46 23.89 2.96 74.39
N LEU A 47 24.07 2.96 75.72
CA LEU A 47 23.04 2.56 76.68
C LEU A 47 21.81 3.46 76.56
N LEU A 48 22.01 4.78 76.49
CA LEU A 48 20.93 5.76 76.34
C LEU A 48 20.15 5.56 75.03
N ASN A 49 20.85 5.31 73.91
CA ASN A 49 20.24 5.03 72.62
C ASN A 49 19.43 3.72 72.60
N VAL A 50 19.90 2.69 73.32
CA VAL A 50 19.15 1.43 73.48
C VAL A 50 17.90 1.65 74.33
N ILE A 51 18.00 2.36 75.45
CA ILE A 51 16.85 2.72 76.31
C ILE A 51 15.82 3.53 75.53
N GLY A 52 16.27 4.49 74.72
CA GLY A 52 15.43 5.33 73.88
C GLY A 52 14.88 4.65 72.62
N GLY A 53 15.25 3.40 72.35
CA GLY A 53 14.81 2.69 71.14
C GLY A 53 15.32 3.31 69.84
N LEU A 54 16.43 4.06 69.90
CA LEU A 54 17.15 4.57 68.74
C LEU A 54 18.09 3.52 68.15
N ASP A 55 18.68 2.68 68.99
CA ASP A 55 19.50 1.53 68.60
C ASP A 55 18.89 0.23 69.14
N ARG A 56 19.21 -0.90 68.50
CA ARG A 56 18.82 -2.25 68.96
C ARG A 56 19.97 -2.90 69.71
N TYR A 57 19.66 -3.68 70.74
CA TYR A 57 20.64 -4.52 71.42
C TYR A 57 20.84 -5.85 70.68
N ASP A 58 22.01 -6.47 70.83
CA ASP A 58 22.35 -7.76 70.19
C ASP A 58 22.08 -8.96 71.10
N GLY A 59 22.05 -8.74 72.42
CA GLY A 59 21.76 -9.76 73.44
C GLY A 59 21.16 -9.15 74.70
N GLY A 60 20.57 -9.98 75.56
CA GLY A 60 19.82 -9.54 76.75
C GLY A 60 18.34 -9.31 76.49
N ASP A 61 17.69 -8.49 77.32
CA ASP A 61 16.32 -8.02 77.12
C ASP A 61 16.08 -6.63 77.73
N LEU A 62 15.26 -5.83 77.06
CA LEU A 62 14.75 -4.56 77.59
C LEU A 62 13.25 -4.71 77.82
N ILE A 63 12.80 -4.43 79.04
CA ILE A 63 11.40 -4.54 79.45
C ILE A 63 10.87 -3.14 79.76
N ILE A 64 9.84 -2.72 79.05
CA ILE A 64 9.21 -1.40 79.17
C ILE A 64 7.79 -1.62 79.67
N ASN A 65 7.43 -1.02 80.81
CA ASN A 65 6.10 -1.16 81.42
C ASN A 65 5.64 -2.63 81.55
N GLY A 66 6.57 -3.53 81.93
CA GLY A 66 6.30 -4.96 82.10
C GLY A 66 6.33 -5.79 80.81
N ILE A 67 6.57 -5.19 79.64
CA ILE A 67 6.55 -5.89 78.34
C ILE A 67 7.96 -6.00 77.76
N SER A 68 8.38 -7.23 77.46
CA SER A 68 9.64 -7.51 76.74
C SER A 68 9.62 -6.90 75.33
N THR A 69 10.63 -6.12 75.01
CA THR A 69 10.79 -5.47 73.70
C THR A 69 11.22 -6.42 72.59
N LYS A 70 11.58 -7.68 72.90
CA LYS A 70 11.74 -8.73 71.87
C LYS A 70 10.47 -8.97 71.06
N LYS A 71 9.30 -8.67 71.65
CA LYS A 71 7.99 -8.79 70.99
C LYS A 71 7.62 -7.54 70.17
N TYR A 72 8.38 -6.44 70.29
CA TYR A 72 8.06 -5.18 69.61
C TYR A 72 8.40 -5.24 68.11
N LYS A 73 7.43 -4.87 67.29
CA LYS A 73 7.61 -4.59 65.85
C LYS A 73 8.12 -3.16 65.65
N ASP A 74 8.58 -2.83 64.45
CA ASP A 74 9.05 -1.47 64.11
C ASP A 74 8.05 -0.37 64.49
N ARG A 75 6.75 -0.64 64.28
CA ARG A 75 5.67 0.29 64.64
C ARG A 75 5.61 0.55 66.15
N ASP A 76 5.85 -0.47 66.97
CA ASP A 76 5.79 -0.37 68.43
C ASP A 76 6.96 0.50 68.92
N TRP A 77 8.14 0.34 68.32
CA TRP A 77 9.29 1.22 68.56
C TRP A 77 9.07 2.65 68.07
N ASP A 78 8.44 2.84 66.91
CA ASP A 78 8.07 4.16 66.41
C ASP A 78 7.09 4.85 67.38
N SER A 79 6.14 4.10 67.95
CA SER A 79 5.19 4.63 68.93
C SER A 79 5.83 4.94 70.27
N TYR A 80 6.70 4.05 70.77
CA TYR A 80 7.48 4.25 71.99
C TYR A 80 8.32 5.52 71.91
N ARG A 81 9.01 5.75 70.78
CA ARG A 81 9.80 6.97 70.56
C ARG A 81 8.95 8.24 70.47
N ASN A 82 7.71 8.14 70.02
CA ASN A 82 6.87 9.31 69.80
C ASN A 82 6.06 9.73 71.04
N HIS A 83 5.59 8.77 71.84
CA HIS A 83 4.66 9.01 72.94
C HIS A 83 5.29 8.81 74.33
N THR A 84 6.33 7.98 74.45
CA THR A 84 6.90 7.62 75.76
C THR A 84 8.27 8.22 75.98
N ILE A 85 9.07 8.37 74.92
CA ILE A 85 10.41 8.97 74.99
C ILE A 85 10.40 10.42 74.52
N GLY A 86 10.94 11.32 75.34
CA GLY A 86 11.49 12.60 74.91
C GLY A 86 13.00 12.47 74.82
N PHE A 87 13.61 12.84 73.69
CA PHE A 87 15.06 12.75 73.53
C PHE A 87 15.68 14.13 73.33
N VAL A 88 16.66 14.45 74.18
CA VAL A 88 17.48 15.65 74.13
C VAL A 88 18.90 15.25 73.71
N PHE A 89 19.29 15.65 72.51
CA PHE A 89 20.58 15.30 71.91
C PHE A 89 21.66 16.31 72.27
N GLN A 90 22.92 15.85 72.38
CA GLN A 90 24.10 16.68 72.61
C GLN A 90 24.25 17.83 71.58
N SER A 91 24.07 17.54 70.28
CA SER A 91 24.20 18.53 69.20
C SER A 91 22.88 19.24 68.83
N TYR A 92 21.87 19.26 69.72
CA TYR A 92 20.52 19.85 69.54
C TYR A 92 19.64 19.14 68.47
N ASN A 93 20.22 18.81 67.31
CA ASN A 93 19.60 18.14 66.17
C ASN A 93 18.30 18.83 65.70
N LEU A 94 18.31 20.16 65.60
CA LEU A 94 17.22 20.97 65.05
C LEU A 94 17.33 21.07 63.52
N ILE A 95 16.20 21.15 62.80
CA ILE A 95 16.16 21.34 61.36
C ILE A 95 16.44 22.82 61.02
N PRO A 96 17.58 23.16 60.37
CA PRO A 96 18.06 24.55 60.27
C PRO A 96 17.17 25.49 59.48
N HIS A 97 16.50 24.98 58.44
CA HIS A 97 15.68 25.79 57.54
C HIS A 97 14.24 26.01 58.06
N GLN A 98 13.87 25.39 59.18
CA GLN A 98 12.56 25.51 59.81
C GLN A 98 12.57 26.52 60.96
N THR A 99 11.42 27.13 61.25
CA THR A 99 11.24 28.00 62.43
C THR A 99 11.30 27.19 63.74
N LEU A 100 11.47 27.85 64.89
CA LEU A 100 11.43 27.18 66.20
C LEU A 100 10.09 26.49 66.43
N LEU A 101 8.99 27.19 66.11
CA LEU A 101 7.65 26.64 66.19
C LEU A 101 7.52 25.34 65.37
N ALA A 102 7.91 25.40 64.10
CA ALA A 102 7.88 24.23 63.20
C ALA A 102 8.72 23.06 63.75
N ASN A 103 9.92 23.31 64.28
CA ASN A 103 10.77 22.26 64.87
C ASN A 103 10.11 21.53 66.04
N VAL A 104 9.37 22.26 66.89
CA VAL A 104 8.61 21.69 68.01
C VAL A 104 7.32 21.02 67.53
N GLU A 105 6.64 21.58 66.53
CA GLU A 105 5.44 20.99 65.90
C GLU A 105 5.70 19.64 65.23
N LEU A 106 6.94 19.33 64.81
CA LEU A 106 7.28 18.06 64.14
C LEU A 106 6.86 16.84 64.96
N ALA A 107 7.13 16.85 66.27
CA ALA A 107 6.80 15.74 67.15
C ALA A 107 5.29 15.46 67.18
N LEU A 108 4.49 16.51 67.31
CA LEU A 108 3.03 16.46 67.29
C LEU A 108 2.47 16.11 65.91
N THR A 109 3.17 16.48 64.83
CA THR A 109 2.78 16.18 63.44
C THR A 109 2.87 14.68 63.18
N ILE A 110 3.87 14.04 63.77
CA ILE A 110 4.05 12.58 63.73
C ILE A 110 2.99 11.87 64.59
N SER A 111 2.58 12.47 65.71
CA SER A 111 1.50 11.98 66.58
C SER A 111 0.08 12.16 65.99
N GLY A 112 -0.06 12.73 64.78
CA GLY A 112 -1.35 12.90 64.11
C GLY A 112 -2.25 13.99 64.70
N VAL A 113 -1.74 14.85 65.59
CA VAL A 113 -2.52 15.94 66.22
C VAL A 113 -2.94 16.97 65.15
N GLY A 114 -4.15 17.55 65.20
CA GLY A 114 -4.62 18.50 64.18
C GLY A 114 -3.83 19.82 64.13
N LYS A 115 -3.68 20.43 62.95
CA LYS A 115 -2.80 21.61 62.71
C LYS A 115 -2.97 22.76 63.73
N ALA A 116 -4.21 23.15 64.04
CA ALA A 116 -4.49 24.22 64.99
C ALA A 116 -4.01 23.87 66.40
N GLN A 117 -4.34 22.66 66.86
CA GLN A 117 -3.94 22.16 68.17
C GLN A 117 -2.42 21.95 68.28
N ARG A 118 -1.77 21.52 67.19
CA ARG A 118 -0.31 21.36 67.16
C ARG A 118 0.40 22.68 67.40
N ARG A 119 -0.04 23.71 66.69
CA ARG A 119 0.54 25.05 66.78
C ARG A 119 0.42 25.64 68.17
N GLU A 120 -0.75 25.48 68.79
CA GLU A 120 -0.97 25.97 70.15
C GLU A 120 -0.11 25.22 71.18
N ARG A 121 -0.07 23.88 71.12
CA ARG A 121 0.76 23.07 72.03
C ARG A 121 2.25 23.35 71.86
N ALA A 122 2.73 23.51 70.63
CA ALA A 122 4.12 23.83 70.36
C ALA A 122 4.50 25.24 70.86
N ARG A 123 3.59 26.22 70.73
CA ARG A 123 3.77 27.57 71.30
C ARG A 123 3.87 27.51 72.83
N GLN A 124 2.95 26.79 73.49
CA GLN A 124 2.98 26.61 74.94
C GLN A 124 4.26 25.90 75.42
N ALA A 125 4.74 24.89 74.69
CA ALA A 125 6.00 24.24 75.02
C ALA A 125 7.21 25.19 74.88
N LEU A 126 7.21 26.07 73.87
CA LEU A 126 8.24 27.10 73.73
C LEU A 126 8.15 28.18 74.81
N GLU A 127 6.94 28.52 75.28
CA GLU A 127 6.74 29.44 76.41
C GLU A 127 7.28 28.87 77.72
N LYS A 128 7.04 27.57 78.00
CA LYS A 128 7.56 26.88 79.20
C LYS A 128 9.09 26.90 79.29
N VAL A 129 9.80 26.99 78.16
CA VAL A 129 11.27 27.09 78.12
C VAL A 129 11.77 28.53 77.90
N GLY A 130 10.89 29.54 78.04
CA GLY A 130 11.25 30.96 77.96
C GLY A 130 11.49 31.50 76.53
N LEU A 131 10.91 30.87 75.50
CA LEU A 131 11.11 31.21 74.09
C LEU A 131 9.82 31.56 73.32
N GLY A 132 8.72 31.88 74.02
CA GLY A 132 7.41 32.18 73.42
C GLY A 132 7.40 33.31 72.38
N GLU A 133 8.11 34.40 72.64
CA GLU A 133 8.24 35.55 71.72
C GLU A 133 9.09 35.24 70.47
N GLN A 134 9.88 34.16 70.51
CA GLN A 134 10.90 33.87 69.49
C GLN A 134 10.47 32.80 68.48
N ILE A 135 9.20 32.41 68.48
CA ILE A 135 8.63 31.29 67.70
C ILE A 135 8.94 31.31 66.20
N HIS A 136 9.12 32.50 65.61
CA HIS A 136 9.39 32.71 64.18
C HIS A 136 10.87 32.63 63.80
N LYS A 137 11.79 32.66 64.78
CA LYS A 137 13.23 32.55 64.51
C LYS A 137 13.60 31.18 63.97
N ARG A 138 14.76 31.08 63.33
CA ARG A 138 15.39 29.83 62.89
C ARG A 138 16.54 29.45 63.82
N PRO A 139 16.94 28.17 63.90
CA PRO A 139 18.06 27.73 64.75
C PRO A 139 19.35 28.53 64.55
N SER A 140 19.66 28.96 63.33
CA SER A 140 20.85 29.78 63.02
C SER A 140 20.84 31.18 63.64
N GLN A 141 19.73 31.61 64.24
CA GLN A 141 19.56 32.92 64.88
C GLN A 141 19.56 32.84 66.42
N LEU A 142 19.94 31.69 66.99
CA LEU A 142 19.90 31.41 68.42
C LEU A 142 21.28 31.12 69.01
N SER A 143 21.46 31.40 70.30
CA SER A 143 22.62 30.90 71.06
C SER A 143 22.53 29.39 71.30
N GLY A 144 23.65 28.73 71.62
CA GLY A 144 23.68 27.29 71.95
C GLY A 144 22.70 26.92 73.07
N GLY A 145 22.62 27.75 74.11
CA GLY A 145 21.64 27.61 75.20
C GLY A 145 20.20 27.68 74.76
N GLN A 146 19.87 28.63 73.89
CA GLN A 146 18.52 28.75 73.33
C GLN A 146 18.19 27.55 72.44
N MET A 147 19.13 27.06 71.63
CA MET A 147 18.94 25.84 70.83
C MET A 147 18.68 24.61 71.70
N GLN A 148 19.39 24.46 72.82
CA GLN A 148 19.13 23.38 73.78
C GLN A 148 17.72 23.47 74.36
N ARG A 149 17.27 24.66 74.75
CA ARG A 149 15.91 24.87 75.27
C ARG A 149 14.83 24.53 74.22
N VAL A 150 15.05 24.85 72.94
CA VAL A 150 14.15 24.42 71.86
C VAL A 150 14.15 22.89 71.71
N ALA A 151 15.30 22.24 71.82
CA ALA A 151 15.40 20.78 71.78
C ALA A 151 14.65 20.12 72.95
N ILE A 152 14.72 20.72 74.15
CA ILE A 152 13.96 20.30 75.33
C ILE A 152 12.45 20.52 75.11
N ALA A 153 12.03 21.68 74.60
CA ALA A 153 10.62 21.93 74.26
C ALA A 153 10.08 20.91 73.26
N ARG A 154 10.87 20.56 72.23
CA ARG A 154 10.52 19.49 71.27
C ARG A 154 10.42 18.12 71.94
N ALA A 155 11.29 17.80 72.89
CA ALA A 155 11.23 16.54 73.62
C ALA A 155 9.99 16.45 74.54
N LEU A 156 9.58 17.58 75.14
CA LEU A 156 8.48 17.63 76.11
C LEU A 156 7.09 17.82 75.48
N VAL A 157 7.00 18.28 74.23
CA VAL A 157 5.71 18.69 73.64
C VAL A 157 4.67 17.56 73.57
N ASN A 158 5.11 16.31 73.44
CA ASN A 158 4.24 15.13 73.44
C ASN A 158 3.89 14.61 74.84
N ASN A 159 4.38 15.27 75.89
CA ASN A 159 4.28 14.85 77.29
C ASN A 159 4.77 13.40 77.50
N PRO A 160 6.07 13.12 77.24
CA PRO A 160 6.63 11.78 77.37
C PRO A 160 6.74 11.34 78.84
N ASP A 161 6.67 10.04 79.08
CA ASP A 161 6.87 9.44 80.41
C ASP A 161 8.37 9.34 80.78
N ILE A 162 9.26 9.35 79.79
CA ILE A 162 10.71 9.25 79.97
C ILE A 162 11.41 10.34 79.17
N LEU A 163 12.25 11.15 79.82
CA LEU A 163 13.13 12.09 79.18
C LEU A 163 14.57 11.59 79.21
N LEU A 164 15.16 11.40 78.04
CA LEU A 164 16.55 10.98 77.86
C LEU A 164 17.38 12.18 77.42
N ALA A 165 18.45 12.47 78.14
CA ALA A 165 19.32 13.61 77.88
C ALA A 165 20.77 13.17 77.71
N ASP A 166 21.31 13.30 76.50
CA ASP A 166 22.71 12.99 76.19
C ASP A 166 23.57 14.25 76.31
N GLU A 167 24.35 14.35 77.37
CA GLU A 167 25.22 15.50 77.69
C GLU A 167 24.55 16.87 77.50
N PRO A 168 23.43 17.15 78.21
CA PRO A 168 22.60 18.32 77.93
C PRO A 168 23.27 19.67 78.18
N THR A 169 24.42 19.70 78.86
CA THR A 169 25.20 20.89 79.20
C THR A 169 26.56 20.97 78.51
N GLY A 170 26.97 19.94 77.74
CA GLY A 170 28.34 19.80 77.24
C GLY A 170 28.79 20.90 76.25
N ALA A 171 27.85 21.61 75.63
CA ALA A 171 28.10 22.67 74.66
C ALA A 171 27.66 24.06 75.15
N LEU A 172 27.48 24.24 76.46
CA LEU A 172 26.90 25.45 77.06
C LEU A 172 27.87 26.13 78.03
N ASP A 173 27.72 27.44 78.22
CA ASP A 173 28.38 28.17 79.31
C ASP A 173 27.78 27.81 80.68
N SER A 174 28.48 28.16 81.76
CA SER A 174 28.12 27.77 83.13
C SER A 174 26.76 28.30 83.59
N GLU A 175 26.41 29.54 83.25
CA GLU A 175 25.11 30.14 83.65
C GLU A 175 23.95 29.45 82.92
N THR A 176 24.10 29.24 81.62
CA THR A 176 23.11 28.53 80.80
C THR A 176 22.98 27.06 81.22
N SER A 177 24.09 26.41 81.59
CA SER A 177 24.09 25.03 82.07
C SER A 177 23.22 24.87 83.32
N ILE A 178 23.29 25.81 84.27
CA ILE A 178 22.44 25.82 85.48
C ILE A 178 20.96 25.92 85.10
N GLN A 179 20.61 26.82 84.18
CA GLN A 179 19.21 26.98 83.73
C GLN A 179 18.64 25.69 83.12
N VAL A 180 19.43 24.97 82.32
CA VAL A 180 19.02 23.70 81.73
C VAL A 180 18.88 22.60 82.80
N MET A 181 19.80 22.55 83.76
CA MET A 181 19.75 21.55 84.84
C MET A 181 18.55 21.77 85.77
N GLU A 182 18.21 23.02 86.10
CA GLU A 182 17.02 23.32 86.91
C GLU A 182 15.73 22.92 86.18
N LEU A 183 15.66 23.18 84.87
CA LEU A 183 14.53 22.73 84.04
C LEU A 183 14.41 21.20 84.01
N LEU A 184 15.53 20.46 83.86
CA LEU A 184 15.51 18.98 83.89
C LEU A 184 15.09 18.44 85.26
N LYS A 185 15.51 19.10 86.35
CA LYS A 185 15.12 18.75 87.72
C LYS A 185 13.63 19.00 87.97
N GLU A 186 13.07 20.09 87.46
CA GLU A 186 11.64 20.36 87.51
C GLU A 186 10.86 19.29 86.75
N VAL A 187 11.32 18.93 85.54
CA VAL A 187 10.73 17.86 84.74
C VAL A 187 10.80 16.50 85.45
N ALA A 188 11.86 16.20 86.22
CA ALA A 188 11.99 14.92 86.91
C ALA A 188 10.97 14.69 88.04
N GLN A 189 10.20 15.73 88.44
CA GLN A 189 9.18 15.59 89.49
C GLN A 189 7.97 14.75 89.04
N ASP A 190 7.67 14.73 87.75
CA ASP A 190 6.47 14.10 87.19
C ASP A 190 6.75 13.01 86.15
N ARG A 191 8.03 12.70 85.88
CA ARG A 191 8.46 11.66 84.94
C ARG A 191 9.91 11.21 85.18
N LEU A 192 10.31 10.09 84.57
CA LEU A 192 11.69 9.60 84.64
C LEU A 192 12.62 10.46 83.76
N VAL A 193 13.70 11.00 84.33
CA VAL A 193 14.77 11.70 83.60
C VAL A 193 16.07 10.88 83.69
N VAL A 194 16.60 10.46 82.55
CA VAL A 194 17.90 9.79 82.45
C VAL A 194 18.88 10.68 81.72
N MET A 195 19.85 11.21 82.44
CA MET A 195 20.90 12.06 81.89
C MET A 195 22.21 11.28 81.81
N VAL A 196 22.87 11.34 80.66
CA VAL A 196 24.27 10.94 80.52
C VAL A 196 25.15 12.17 80.66
N THR A 197 26.19 12.09 81.49
CA THR A 197 27.17 13.17 81.63
C THR A 197 28.57 12.63 81.94
N HIS A 198 29.59 13.41 81.62
CA HIS A 198 30.96 13.19 82.10
C HIS A 198 31.34 14.16 83.24
N ASN A 199 30.44 15.09 83.60
CA ASN A 199 30.66 16.05 84.68
C ASN A 199 30.10 15.51 86.01
N PRO A 200 30.96 15.12 86.98
CA PRO A 200 30.53 14.58 88.25
C PRO A 200 29.85 15.62 89.16
N GLU A 201 30.24 16.90 89.09
CA GLU A 201 29.68 17.96 89.93
C GLU A 201 28.18 18.17 89.62
N LEU A 202 27.84 18.23 88.32
CA LEU A 202 26.44 18.36 87.90
C LEU A 202 25.61 17.11 88.25
N ALA A 203 26.20 15.91 88.17
CA ALA A 203 25.53 14.69 88.56
C ALA A 203 25.21 14.68 90.07
N GLN A 204 26.17 15.07 90.92
CA GLN A 204 26.00 15.11 92.37
C GLN A 204 25.03 16.19 92.84
N GLN A 205 24.98 17.33 92.16
CA GLN A 205 24.14 18.46 92.58
C GLN A 205 22.66 18.28 92.22
N TYR A 206 22.35 17.61 91.11
CA TYR A 206 20.98 17.58 90.56
C TYR A 206 20.34 16.19 90.51
N ALA A 207 21.11 15.11 90.35
CA ALA A 207 20.54 13.77 90.21
C ALA A 207 20.16 13.17 91.58
N THR A 208 19.07 12.42 91.60
CA THR A 208 18.65 11.64 92.78
C THR A 208 19.40 10.31 92.88
N ARG A 209 19.90 9.80 91.74
CA ARG A 209 20.65 8.54 91.65
C ARG A 209 21.78 8.64 90.62
N ILE A 210 22.95 8.11 90.94
CA ILE A 210 24.14 8.12 90.08
C ILE A 210 24.54 6.68 89.77
N VAL A 211 24.71 6.38 88.48
CA VAL A 211 25.16 5.07 87.97
C VAL A 211 26.48 5.26 87.22
N GLU A 212 27.56 4.64 87.69
CA GLU A 212 28.87 4.74 87.03
C GLU A 212 29.07 3.61 86.01
N LEU A 213 29.32 3.98 84.75
CA LEU A 213 29.55 3.05 83.64
C LEU A 213 30.99 3.16 83.12
N LYS A 214 31.71 2.04 83.08
CA LYS A 214 33.08 1.94 82.54
C LYS A 214 33.24 0.68 81.70
N ASP A 215 33.84 0.83 80.52
CA ASP A 215 34.15 -0.26 79.58
C ASP A 215 32.93 -1.17 79.29
N GLY A 216 31.74 -0.57 79.13
CA GLY A 216 30.50 -1.29 78.85
C GLY A 216 29.88 -2.03 80.05
N LYS A 217 30.34 -1.78 81.28
CA LYS A 217 29.84 -2.40 82.53
C LYS A 217 29.51 -1.35 83.59
N ILE A 218 28.51 -1.63 84.41
CA ILE A 218 28.18 -0.80 85.58
C ILE A 218 29.17 -1.12 86.70
N ARG A 219 29.80 -0.09 87.27
CA ARG A 219 30.75 -0.20 88.38
C ARG A 219 30.12 0.10 89.73
N SER A 220 29.24 1.10 89.80
CA SER A 220 28.58 1.51 91.02
C SER A 220 27.19 2.09 90.70
N ASP A 221 26.28 1.96 91.66
CA ASP A 221 24.91 2.47 91.63
C ASP A 221 24.57 2.99 93.02
N SER A 222 24.31 4.30 93.14
CA SER A 222 24.14 4.95 94.45
C SER A 222 22.83 4.59 95.16
N ASP A 223 21.82 4.15 94.43
CA ASP A 223 20.49 3.81 94.97
C ASP A 223 19.83 2.70 94.12
N ALA A 224 20.41 1.51 94.17
CA ALA A 224 20.00 0.38 93.35
C ALA A 224 18.53 -0.02 93.57
N PHE A 225 17.81 -0.19 92.47
CA PHE A 225 16.42 -0.66 92.47
C PHE A 225 16.31 -2.12 92.02
N TYR A 226 15.72 -2.96 92.86
CA TYR A 226 15.42 -4.36 92.55
C TYR A 226 13.91 -4.52 92.39
N VAL A 227 13.50 -5.22 91.33
CA VAL A 227 12.09 -5.53 91.10
C VAL A 227 11.81 -6.88 91.75
N ASP A 228 10.82 -6.91 92.63
CA ASP A 228 10.30 -8.14 93.22
C ASP A 228 9.34 -8.79 92.20
N GLU A 229 9.69 -9.98 91.70
CA GLU A 229 8.93 -10.68 90.68
C GLU A 229 7.63 -11.28 91.22
N GLU A 230 7.46 -11.41 92.55
CA GLU A 230 6.25 -11.96 93.19
C GLU A 230 5.13 -10.92 93.40
N THR A 231 5.46 -9.63 93.43
CA THR A 231 4.51 -8.51 93.65
C THR A 231 4.31 -7.62 92.42
N ALA A 232 4.89 -7.98 91.27
CA ALA A 232 4.78 -7.21 90.04
C ALA A 232 3.36 -7.29 89.45
N ASP A 233 2.75 -6.12 89.21
CA ASP A 233 1.45 -6.00 88.52
C ASP A 233 1.45 -6.75 87.18
N VAL A 234 0.31 -7.34 86.82
CA VAL A 234 0.14 -8.03 85.54
C VAL A 234 0.45 -7.05 84.40
N PRO A 235 1.33 -7.40 83.44
CA PRO A 235 1.74 -6.49 82.39
C PRO A 235 0.55 -6.13 81.48
N GLU A 236 0.03 -4.90 81.61
CA GLU A 236 -0.99 -4.36 80.72
C GLU A 236 -0.37 -3.67 79.51
N HIS A 237 -0.78 -4.11 78.31
CA HIS A 237 -0.40 -3.45 77.06
C HIS A 237 -1.13 -2.12 76.88
N LYS A 238 -0.63 -1.06 77.52
CA LYS A 238 -1.09 0.31 77.25
C LYS A 238 -0.84 0.64 75.77
N ASN A 239 -1.90 0.95 75.04
CA ASN A 239 -1.82 1.36 73.64
C ASN A 239 -1.09 2.71 73.57
N MET A 240 0.20 2.70 73.18
CA MET A 240 1.08 3.87 73.16
C MET A 240 0.78 4.84 72.00
N GLY A 241 -0.47 4.96 71.56
CA GLY A 241 -0.87 5.76 70.39
C GLY A 241 -0.48 5.13 69.04
N LYS A 242 -0.78 5.83 67.94
CA LYS A 242 -0.33 5.45 66.59
C LYS A 242 0.41 6.62 65.97
N SER A 243 1.69 6.43 65.62
CA SER A 243 2.43 7.35 64.76
C SER A 243 1.84 7.29 63.34
N SER A 244 0.95 8.22 63.00
CA SER A 244 0.36 8.31 61.66
C SER A 244 0.29 9.76 61.18
N MET A 245 1.08 10.06 60.15
CA MET A 245 0.94 11.29 59.39
C MET A 245 -0.08 11.08 58.26
N SER A 246 -0.96 12.05 58.01
CA SER A 246 -1.85 12.03 56.83
C SER A 246 -1.07 12.40 55.57
N PHE A 247 -1.40 11.79 54.42
CA PHE A 247 -0.79 12.11 53.13
C PHE A 247 -0.94 13.59 52.76
N LEU A 248 -2.06 14.24 53.10
CA LEU A 248 -2.24 15.69 52.88
C LEU A 248 -1.28 16.53 53.73
N THR A 249 -0.97 16.05 54.94
CA THR A 249 0.04 16.70 55.79
C THR A 249 1.43 16.51 55.22
N ALA A 250 1.75 15.32 54.72
CA ALA A 250 2.99 15.03 54.00
C ALA A 250 3.12 15.92 52.75
N LEU A 251 2.05 16.09 51.97
CA LEU A 251 1.99 16.98 50.80
C LEU A 251 2.28 18.44 51.17
N SER A 252 1.66 18.96 52.24
CA SER A 252 1.92 20.32 52.72
C SER A 252 3.38 20.51 53.18
N LEU A 253 3.96 19.48 53.82
CA LEU A 253 5.35 19.49 54.28
C LEU A 253 6.30 19.50 53.07
N SER A 254 6.05 18.61 52.11
CA SER A 254 6.83 18.50 50.87
C SER A 254 6.74 19.74 50.00
N PHE A 255 5.59 20.41 49.93
CA PHE A 255 5.45 21.68 49.22
C PHE A 255 6.32 22.79 49.81
N HIS A 256 6.31 22.95 51.14
CA HIS A 256 7.18 23.93 51.82
C HIS A 256 8.65 23.62 51.56
N ASN A 257 9.01 22.34 51.55
CA ASN A 257 10.37 21.90 51.25
C ASN A 257 10.78 22.23 49.81
N LEU A 258 9.96 21.87 48.82
CA LEU A 258 10.22 22.17 47.41
C LEU A 258 10.37 23.67 47.17
N LYS A 259 9.56 24.49 47.85
CA LYS A 259 9.65 25.96 47.79
C LYS A 259 10.99 26.51 48.28
N THR A 260 11.75 25.79 49.11
CA THR A 260 13.10 26.21 49.52
C THR A 260 14.14 26.01 48.41
N LYS A 261 13.92 25.08 47.47
CA LYS A 261 14.83 24.71 46.38
C LYS A 261 14.19 24.96 45.00
N LYS A 262 13.63 26.16 44.80
CA LYS A 262 12.82 26.53 43.61
C LYS A 262 13.50 26.21 42.28
N ALA A 263 14.78 26.54 42.12
CA ALA A 263 15.51 26.32 40.88
C ALA A 263 15.62 24.83 40.53
N ARG A 264 16.00 24.00 41.52
CA ARG A 264 16.07 22.54 41.35
C ARG A 264 14.71 21.97 41.01
N THR A 265 13.67 22.33 41.77
CA THR A 265 12.30 21.85 41.54
C THR A 265 11.78 22.20 40.15
N LEU A 266 12.07 23.42 39.67
CA LEU A 266 11.71 23.85 38.33
C LEU A 266 12.44 23.01 37.26
N LEU A 267 13.76 22.84 37.38
CA LEU A 267 14.57 22.01 36.47
C LEU A 267 14.09 20.55 36.43
N THR A 268 13.77 19.96 37.59
CA THR A 268 13.26 18.58 37.66
C THR A 268 11.88 18.44 37.03
N SER A 269 10.99 19.41 37.30
CA SER A 269 9.64 19.39 36.70
C SER A 269 9.69 19.62 35.20
N PHE A 270 10.60 20.49 34.73
CA PHE A 270 10.84 20.73 33.31
C PHE A 270 11.41 19.49 32.61
N ALA A 271 12.44 18.86 33.18
CA ALA A 271 12.99 17.61 32.64
C ALA A 271 11.92 16.50 32.57
N GLY A 272 11.07 16.37 33.59
CA GLY A 272 9.93 15.45 33.58
C GLY A 272 8.83 15.82 32.58
N SER A 273 8.75 17.08 32.14
CA SER A 273 7.75 17.55 31.18
C SER A 273 8.12 17.26 29.73
N ILE A 274 9.41 17.04 29.39
CA ILE A 274 9.88 16.83 28.01
C ILE A 274 9.15 15.66 27.34
N GLY A 275 9.06 14.51 28.02
CA GLY A 275 8.33 13.35 27.50
C GLY A 275 6.84 13.64 27.29
N ILE A 276 6.21 14.40 28.18
CA ILE A 276 4.79 14.78 28.08
C ILE A 276 4.57 15.75 26.92
N ILE A 277 5.47 16.72 26.70
CA ILE A 277 5.44 17.64 25.56
C ILE A 277 5.49 16.84 24.25
N GLY A 278 6.39 15.85 24.17
CA GLY A 278 6.50 14.96 23.01
C GLY A 278 5.19 14.23 22.70
N ILE A 279 4.58 13.55 23.69
CA ILE A 279 3.30 12.84 23.47
C ILE A 279 2.22 13.83 23.07
N ALA A 280 2.11 14.95 23.78
CA ALA A 280 1.03 15.90 23.58
C ALA A 280 1.12 16.53 22.19
N LEU A 281 2.31 16.88 21.69
CA LEU A 281 2.48 17.39 20.32
C LEU A 281 2.09 16.34 19.27
N ILE A 282 2.53 15.09 19.45
CA ILE A 282 2.20 14.01 18.51
C ILE A 282 0.69 13.73 18.51
N LEU A 283 0.05 13.67 19.69
CA LEU A 283 -1.40 13.50 19.78
C LEU A 283 -2.15 14.70 19.20
N SER A 284 -1.63 15.92 19.36
CA SER A 284 -2.26 17.12 18.78
C SER A 284 -2.21 17.09 17.26
N LEU A 285 -1.06 16.72 16.70
CA LEU A 285 -0.87 16.58 15.26
C LEU A 285 -1.72 15.43 14.72
N SER A 286 -1.68 14.27 15.37
CA SER A 286 -2.46 13.09 14.99
C SER A 286 -3.96 13.38 15.03
N ALA A 287 -4.47 14.02 16.08
CA ALA A 287 -5.88 14.40 16.15
C ALA A 287 -6.27 15.36 15.01
N GLY A 288 -5.45 16.39 14.76
CA GLY A 288 -5.67 17.35 13.67
C GLY A 288 -5.66 16.71 12.28
N VAL A 289 -4.68 15.85 12.02
CA VAL A 289 -4.58 15.09 10.76
C VAL A 289 -5.75 14.12 10.62
N ASN A 290 -6.17 13.44 11.70
CA ASN A 290 -7.28 12.51 11.66
C ASN A 290 -8.62 13.21 11.42
N ASP A 291 -8.83 14.40 12.00
CA ASP A 291 -10.01 15.23 11.73
C ASP A 291 -10.03 15.70 10.26
N TYR A 292 -8.87 16.10 9.73
CA TYR A 292 -8.72 16.44 8.32
C TYR A 292 -9.00 15.25 7.39
N ILE A 293 -8.43 14.08 7.70
CA ILE A 293 -8.71 12.84 6.96
C ILE A 293 -10.20 12.59 6.97
N LYS A 294 -10.87 12.54 8.13
CA LYS A 294 -12.32 12.32 8.24
C LYS A 294 -13.17 13.25 7.38
N ASN A 295 -12.76 14.51 7.24
CA ASN A 295 -13.43 15.45 6.35
C ASN A 295 -13.20 15.08 4.88
N ILE A 296 -11.96 14.75 4.50
CA ILE A 296 -11.66 14.20 3.16
C ILE A 296 -12.42 12.90 2.91
N GLU A 297 -12.50 11.96 3.86
CA GLU A 297 -13.22 10.69 3.68
C GLU A 297 -14.67 10.98 3.35
N ARG A 298 -15.32 11.87 4.13
CA ARG A 298 -16.72 12.25 3.94
C ARG A 298 -16.95 12.89 2.57
N GLU A 299 -16.09 13.81 2.16
CA GLU A 299 -16.17 14.49 0.86
C GLU A 299 -15.92 13.50 -0.29
N THR A 300 -14.86 12.71 -0.22
CA THR A 300 -14.47 11.74 -1.26
C THR A 300 -15.51 10.63 -1.43
N LEU A 301 -16.05 10.09 -0.33
CA LEU A 301 -17.06 9.03 -0.36
C LEU A 301 -18.42 9.51 -0.87
N SER A 302 -18.71 10.80 -0.74
CA SER A 302 -19.90 11.41 -1.34
C SER A 302 -19.74 11.59 -2.86
N GLN A 303 -18.51 11.78 -3.34
CA GLN A 303 -18.22 11.91 -4.76
C GLN A 303 -18.11 10.55 -5.48
N TYR A 304 -17.58 9.53 -4.79
CA TYR A 304 -17.30 8.22 -5.36
C TYR A 304 -17.95 7.13 -4.50
N PRO A 305 -19.26 6.87 -4.67
CA PRO A 305 -19.95 5.79 -4.00
C PRO A 305 -19.41 4.42 -4.42
N LEU A 306 -19.70 3.39 -3.63
CA LEU A 306 -19.56 2.01 -4.08
C LEU A 306 -20.63 1.77 -5.16
N GLN A 307 -20.18 1.58 -6.40
CA GLN A 307 -21.06 1.36 -7.54
C GLN A 307 -21.11 -0.11 -7.92
N ILE A 308 -22.34 -0.59 -8.13
CA ILE A 308 -22.65 -1.95 -8.56
C ILE A 308 -23.50 -1.83 -9.82
N GLN A 309 -22.90 -2.07 -10.98
CA GLN A 309 -23.55 -1.96 -12.29
C GLN A 309 -24.10 -3.31 -12.72
N SER A 310 -25.12 -3.36 -13.59
CA SER A 310 -25.68 -4.62 -14.09
C SER A 310 -24.66 -5.45 -14.89
N THR A 311 -23.63 -4.80 -15.42
CA THR A 311 -22.45 -5.44 -16.01
C THR A 311 -21.26 -5.00 -15.15
N GLY A 312 -20.68 -5.93 -14.38
CA GLY A 312 -19.60 -5.66 -13.45
C GLY A 312 -18.23 -5.84 -14.09
N PHE A 313 -17.28 -4.98 -13.70
CA PHE A 313 -15.86 -5.13 -14.00
C PHE A 313 -15.04 -4.83 -12.74
N ASP A 314 -14.04 -5.65 -12.43
CA ASP A 314 -13.12 -5.35 -11.32
C ASP A 314 -11.91 -4.54 -11.81
N PHE A 315 -12.02 -3.22 -11.69
CA PHE A 315 -10.93 -2.29 -12.00
C PHE A 315 -9.71 -2.40 -11.08
N THR A 316 -9.87 -3.02 -9.90
CA THR A 316 -8.79 -3.15 -8.91
C THR A 316 -7.66 -3.98 -9.49
N SER A 317 -7.99 -5.14 -10.08
CA SER A 317 -7.04 -6.05 -10.74
C SER A 317 -6.26 -5.42 -11.90
N MET A 318 -6.86 -4.43 -12.56
CA MET A 318 -6.28 -3.70 -13.70
C MET A 318 -5.35 -2.56 -13.24
N MET A 319 -5.65 -1.91 -12.11
CA MET A 319 -4.84 -0.82 -11.56
C MET A 319 -3.66 -1.32 -10.70
N THR A 320 -3.79 -2.47 -10.04
CA THR A 320 -2.71 -3.10 -9.26
C THR A 320 -1.73 -3.88 -10.13
N GLY A 321 -1.99 -4.00 -11.44
CA GLY A 321 -1.06 -4.62 -12.39
C GLY A 321 -0.70 -6.06 -12.03
N GLY A 322 -1.70 -6.91 -11.78
CA GLY A 322 -1.44 -8.35 -11.54
C GLY A 322 -0.53 -8.67 -10.35
N GLU A 323 -0.33 -7.72 -9.42
CA GLU A 323 0.46 -7.90 -8.19
C GLU A 323 -0.23 -8.84 -7.17
N ASP A 324 -1.46 -9.28 -7.45
CA ASP A 324 -2.27 -10.20 -6.63
C ASP A 324 -1.94 -11.69 -6.80
N SER A 325 -0.83 -12.03 -7.42
CA SER A 325 -0.32 -13.41 -7.34
C SER A 325 0.21 -13.68 -5.92
N GLU A 326 -0.15 -14.83 -5.36
CA GLU A 326 0.01 -15.24 -3.95
C GLU A 326 1.44 -15.08 -3.35
N GLU A 327 2.46 -14.76 -4.14
CA GLU A 327 3.84 -14.57 -3.69
C GLU A 327 4.08 -13.28 -2.88
N VAL A 328 3.22 -12.24 -2.99
CA VAL A 328 3.44 -10.95 -2.29
C VAL A 328 2.79 -10.88 -0.90
N LYS A 329 1.74 -11.66 -0.60
CA LYS A 329 1.17 -11.77 0.77
C LYS A 329 2.17 -12.35 1.78
N ALA A 330 3.21 -13.06 1.32
CA ALA A 330 4.30 -13.52 2.18
C ALA A 330 5.27 -12.40 2.60
N VAL A 331 5.31 -11.28 1.86
CA VAL A 331 6.23 -10.15 2.13
C VAL A 331 5.65 -9.17 3.16
N SER A 332 4.32 -9.02 3.22
CA SER A 332 3.65 -8.23 4.27
C SER A 332 3.60 -8.94 5.64
N ALA A 333 3.82 -10.26 5.67
CA ALA A 333 3.80 -11.08 6.87
C ALA A 333 5.20 -11.33 7.47
N GLY A 334 6.12 -10.35 7.42
CA GLY A 334 7.21 -10.23 8.38
C GLY A 334 8.16 -11.43 8.60
N THR A 335 8.23 -12.41 7.71
CA THR A 335 9.20 -13.50 7.77
C THR A 335 10.15 -13.39 6.59
N GLY A 336 11.36 -12.89 6.86
CA GLY A 336 12.35 -12.65 5.84
C GLY A 336 12.80 -13.92 5.13
N THR A 337 12.82 -13.88 3.80
CA THR A 337 13.99 -14.27 3.03
C THR A 337 13.93 -13.58 1.66
N SER A 338 15.08 -13.09 1.23
CA SER A 338 15.31 -12.34 0.01
C SER A 338 15.01 -13.15 -1.25
N SER A 339 14.03 -12.70 -2.04
CA SER A 339 13.88 -13.07 -3.46
C SER A 339 13.98 -11.82 -4.32
N LYS A 340 15.18 -11.21 -4.32
CA LYS A 340 15.55 -10.14 -5.27
C LYS A 340 16.42 -10.65 -6.44
N GLU A 341 16.66 -11.96 -6.51
CA GLU A 341 17.48 -12.59 -7.55
C GLU A 341 16.64 -13.53 -8.42
N ARG A 342 15.81 -12.95 -9.30
CA ARG A 342 15.29 -13.57 -10.53
C ARG A 342 14.54 -12.52 -11.35
N ARG A 343 15.30 -11.59 -11.91
CA ARG A 343 14.85 -10.75 -13.03
C ARG A 343 15.98 -10.74 -14.04
N GLU A 344 16.14 -11.86 -14.74
CA GLU A 344 16.97 -11.94 -15.93
C GLU A 344 16.24 -11.32 -17.11
N LYS A 345 16.99 -10.50 -17.85
CA LYS A 345 16.64 -9.87 -19.11
C LYS A 345 16.45 -10.97 -20.17
N GLU A 346 15.25 -11.08 -20.75
CA GLU A 346 14.97 -11.52 -22.14
C GLU A 346 13.48 -11.72 -22.45
N ASN A 347 12.56 -11.55 -21.49
CA ASN A 347 11.11 -11.65 -21.76
C ASN A 347 10.40 -10.28 -21.74
N ILE A 348 9.51 -10.08 -22.71
CA ILE A 348 8.53 -8.98 -22.72
C ILE A 348 7.46 -9.31 -21.69
N TRP A 349 7.27 -8.44 -20.70
CA TRP A 349 6.19 -8.57 -19.72
C TRP A 349 4.86 -8.19 -20.39
N VAL A 350 3.98 -9.17 -20.55
CA VAL A 350 2.63 -8.95 -21.03
C VAL A 350 1.76 -8.66 -19.82
N ILE A 351 1.17 -7.47 -19.79
CA ILE A 351 0.08 -7.14 -18.87
C ILE A 351 -1.17 -7.74 -19.47
N ASP A 352 -1.77 -8.72 -18.78
CA ASP A 352 -3.02 -9.37 -19.19
C ASP A 352 -4.24 -8.46 -18.97
N MET A 353 -4.21 -7.23 -19.50
CA MET A 353 -5.27 -6.24 -19.32
C MET A 353 -6.58 -6.69 -19.96
N VAL A 354 -6.52 -7.22 -21.19
CA VAL A 354 -7.70 -7.70 -21.93
C VAL A 354 -8.23 -9.00 -21.31
N THR A 355 -7.34 -9.94 -20.98
CA THR A 355 -7.72 -11.22 -20.37
C THR A 355 -8.38 -11.02 -19.01
N ASN A 356 -7.82 -10.14 -18.16
CA ASN A 356 -8.40 -9.84 -16.85
C ASN A 356 -9.71 -9.06 -16.94
N MET A 357 -9.86 -8.19 -17.95
CA MET A 357 -11.12 -7.50 -18.21
C MET A 357 -12.24 -8.47 -18.57
N PHE A 358 -11.97 -9.46 -19.42
CA PHE A 358 -12.98 -10.46 -19.80
C PHE A 358 -13.20 -11.55 -18.74
N SER A 359 -12.21 -11.89 -17.92
CA SER A 359 -12.39 -12.87 -16.84
C SER A 359 -13.18 -12.35 -15.65
N THR A 360 -13.21 -11.02 -15.46
CA THR A 360 -13.98 -10.34 -14.40
C THR A 360 -15.28 -9.72 -14.90
N MET A 361 -15.59 -9.88 -16.19
CA MET A 361 -16.83 -9.40 -16.79
C MET A 361 -17.96 -10.39 -16.48
N ASP A 362 -18.81 -10.02 -15.52
CA ASP A 362 -19.98 -10.80 -15.13
C ASP A 362 -21.25 -9.93 -15.11
N SER A 363 -22.42 -10.58 -15.17
CA SER A 363 -23.71 -9.90 -15.06
C SER A 363 -24.21 -9.94 -13.62
N ASN A 364 -24.39 -8.78 -13.00
CA ASN A 364 -24.88 -8.70 -11.63
C ASN A 364 -26.42 -8.81 -11.58
N ASP A 365 -26.95 -9.71 -10.74
CA ASP A 365 -28.38 -9.74 -10.38
C ASP A 365 -28.73 -8.60 -9.40
N LEU A 366 -28.96 -7.42 -9.98
CA LEU A 366 -29.32 -6.24 -9.20
C LEU A 366 -30.75 -6.27 -8.65
N GLU A 367 -31.64 -7.11 -9.19
CA GLU A 367 -33.02 -7.24 -8.69
C GLU A 367 -33.01 -7.90 -7.30
N SER A 368 -32.30 -9.02 -7.17
CA SER A 368 -32.17 -9.74 -5.89
C SER A 368 -31.37 -8.92 -4.89
N LEU A 369 -30.28 -8.28 -5.33
CA LEU A 369 -29.49 -7.41 -4.47
C LEU A 369 -30.32 -6.22 -3.94
N LYS A 370 -31.10 -5.56 -4.80
CA LYS A 370 -32.00 -4.47 -4.36
C LYS A 370 -32.97 -4.95 -3.29
N LYS A 371 -33.62 -6.11 -3.49
CA LYS A 371 -34.53 -6.70 -2.48
C LYS A 371 -33.84 -6.95 -1.14
N PHE A 372 -32.58 -7.38 -1.16
CA PHE A 372 -31.77 -7.57 0.05
C PHE A 372 -31.43 -6.24 0.73
N LEU A 373 -30.95 -5.25 -0.03
CA LEU A 373 -30.57 -3.94 0.50
C LEU A 373 -31.76 -3.18 1.10
N ASP A 374 -32.92 -3.22 0.43
CA ASP A 374 -34.19 -2.65 0.90
C ASP A 374 -34.77 -3.38 2.13
N SER A 375 -34.31 -4.61 2.40
CA SER A 375 -34.75 -5.38 3.57
C SER A 375 -34.11 -4.86 4.85
N LYS A 376 -34.81 -5.00 5.98
CA LYS A 376 -34.23 -4.69 7.31
C LYS A 376 -33.12 -5.65 7.74
N GLU A 377 -32.89 -6.74 7.00
CA GLU A 377 -31.84 -7.72 7.29
C GLU A 377 -30.45 -7.20 6.91
N SER A 378 -30.36 -6.31 5.92
CA SER A 378 -29.08 -5.73 5.47
C SER A 378 -28.45 -4.82 6.53
N ARG A 379 -29.28 -4.08 7.30
CA ARG A 379 -28.86 -3.03 8.25
C ARG A 379 -27.92 -1.98 7.64
N ILE A 380 -27.93 -1.87 6.31
CA ILE A 380 -26.99 -1.05 5.57
C ILE A 380 -27.20 0.46 5.85
N ASP A 381 -28.42 0.84 6.21
CA ASP A 381 -28.84 2.20 6.63
C ASP A 381 -28.07 2.75 7.85
N GLN A 382 -27.49 1.87 8.67
CA GLN A 382 -26.67 2.30 9.81
C GLN A 382 -25.32 2.85 9.36
N TYR A 383 -24.85 2.43 8.19
CA TYR A 383 -23.50 2.67 7.68
C TYR A 383 -23.49 3.56 6.41
N THR A 384 -24.66 3.85 5.83
CA THR A 384 -24.79 4.67 4.62
C THR A 384 -25.50 5.99 4.87
N ASN A 385 -25.11 7.03 4.12
CA ASN A 385 -25.86 8.26 3.99
C ASN A 385 -27.07 8.05 3.08
N ALA A 386 -26.86 7.33 1.96
CA ALA A 386 -27.91 6.98 1.00
C ALA A 386 -27.56 5.70 0.24
N VAL A 387 -28.59 5.05 -0.30
CA VAL A 387 -28.48 4.01 -1.33
C VAL A 387 -29.36 4.46 -2.50
N GLU A 388 -28.74 4.71 -3.64
CA GLU A 388 -29.43 5.21 -4.83
C GLU A 388 -29.52 4.15 -5.92
N TYR A 389 -30.66 4.15 -6.62
CA TYR A 389 -30.95 3.23 -7.71
C TYR A 389 -31.09 4.01 -9.01
N SER A 390 -30.23 3.74 -9.97
CA SER A 390 -30.25 4.36 -11.30
C SER A 390 -30.79 3.39 -12.34
N TYR A 391 -31.48 3.94 -13.33
CA TYR A 391 -32.17 3.19 -14.38
C TYR A 391 -31.79 3.74 -15.75
N GLN A 392 -31.79 2.88 -16.77
CA GLN A 392 -31.44 3.22 -18.15
C GLN A 392 -32.56 4.01 -18.86
N VAL A 393 -32.91 5.21 -18.34
CA VAL A 393 -33.84 6.15 -18.95
C VAL A 393 -33.11 7.47 -19.19
N VAL A 394 -33.00 7.86 -20.45
CA VAL A 394 -32.39 9.12 -20.85
C VAL A 394 -33.51 10.04 -21.36
N PRO A 395 -33.84 11.15 -20.65
CA PRO A 395 -34.81 12.12 -21.12
C PRO A 395 -34.38 12.71 -22.47
N GLN A 396 -35.28 12.73 -23.45
CA GLN A 396 -34.97 13.29 -24.76
C GLN A 396 -35.29 14.79 -24.76
N ILE A 397 -34.24 15.62 -24.78
CA ILE A 397 -34.36 17.07 -24.62
C ILE A 397 -33.99 17.77 -25.92
N TYR A 398 -34.86 18.66 -26.36
CA TYR A 398 -34.71 19.45 -27.58
C TYR A 398 -34.61 20.94 -27.24
N ALA A 399 -33.70 21.63 -27.91
CA ALA A 399 -33.67 23.08 -27.98
C ALA A 399 -34.49 23.54 -29.18
N GLN A 400 -35.24 24.63 -29.00
CA GLN A 400 -36.05 25.24 -30.05
C GLN A 400 -35.65 26.70 -30.19
N ASP A 401 -35.09 27.08 -31.35
CA ASP A 401 -34.77 28.46 -31.70
C ASP A 401 -35.51 28.87 -32.97
N GLY A 402 -36.57 29.66 -32.82
CA GLY A 402 -37.49 29.99 -33.91
C GLY A 402 -38.20 28.74 -34.47
N GLU A 403 -37.96 28.45 -35.76
CA GLU A 403 -38.48 27.26 -36.47
C GLU A 403 -37.49 26.09 -36.45
N LYS A 404 -36.26 26.27 -35.97
CA LYS A 404 -35.26 25.20 -35.92
C LYS A 404 -35.36 24.42 -34.61
N VAL A 405 -35.44 23.10 -34.74
CA VAL A 405 -35.47 22.15 -33.63
C VAL A 405 -34.18 21.33 -33.66
N ARG A 406 -33.48 21.27 -32.53
CA ARG A 406 -32.25 20.48 -32.38
C ARG A 406 -32.32 19.63 -31.12
N GLN A 407 -31.94 18.36 -31.23
CA GLN A 407 -31.76 17.51 -30.07
C GLN A 407 -30.48 17.90 -29.32
N VAL A 408 -30.59 18.15 -28.02
CA VAL A 408 -29.47 18.55 -27.16
C VAL A 408 -29.19 17.55 -26.03
N HIS A 409 -30.08 16.57 -25.83
CA HIS A 409 -29.84 15.42 -24.97
C HIS A 409 -30.62 14.19 -25.47
N PRO A 410 -29.97 13.02 -25.61
CA PRO A 410 -28.52 12.90 -25.78
C PRO A 410 -28.02 13.75 -26.96
N ASP A 411 -26.83 14.33 -26.85
CA ASP A 411 -26.24 15.11 -27.94
C ASP A 411 -25.92 14.20 -29.14
N ARG A 412 -26.16 14.71 -30.36
CA ARG A 412 -25.89 14.01 -31.62
C ARG A 412 -24.93 14.77 -32.54
N SER A 413 -24.36 15.88 -32.05
CA SER A 413 -23.62 16.84 -32.88
C SER A 413 -22.37 16.24 -33.54
N PHE A 414 -21.79 15.20 -32.94
CA PHE A 414 -20.58 14.55 -33.40
C PHE A 414 -20.83 13.15 -34.00
N GLU A 415 -22.09 12.70 -34.08
CA GLU A 415 -22.45 11.35 -34.53
C GLU A 415 -21.95 11.06 -35.96
N ALA A 416 -21.97 12.07 -36.84
CA ALA A 416 -21.43 11.99 -38.20
C ALA A 416 -19.91 11.76 -38.26
N ALA A 417 -19.17 12.16 -37.22
CA ALA A 417 -17.73 11.92 -37.09
C ALA A 417 -17.41 10.57 -36.41
N GLY A 418 -18.43 9.73 -36.15
CA GLY A 418 -18.26 8.47 -35.42
C GLY A 418 -17.97 8.64 -33.92
N ILE A 419 -18.15 9.85 -33.38
CA ILE A 419 -17.90 10.22 -31.98
C ILE A 419 -19.24 10.67 -31.39
N GLY A 420 -19.87 9.93 -30.49
CA GLY A 420 -21.16 10.38 -29.95
C GLY A 420 -21.83 9.47 -28.94
N SER A 421 -22.83 10.03 -28.26
CA SER A 421 -23.63 9.44 -27.17
C SER A 421 -24.79 8.56 -27.65
N SER A 422 -24.79 8.08 -28.90
CA SER A 422 -25.94 7.33 -29.44
C SER A 422 -26.17 5.99 -28.69
N VAL A 423 -27.46 5.62 -28.57
CA VAL A 423 -28.07 4.69 -27.59
C VAL A 423 -27.68 3.19 -27.76
N GLY A 424 -26.55 2.89 -28.38
CA GLY A 424 -26.10 1.50 -28.64
C GLY A 424 -24.72 1.14 -28.11
N SER A 425 -23.87 2.09 -27.76
CA SER A 425 -22.51 1.80 -27.31
C SER A 425 -22.38 1.96 -25.79
N ASN A 426 -22.67 0.90 -25.04
CA ASN A 426 -22.31 0.77 -23.61
C ASN A 426 -20.79 0.65 -23.38
N SER A 427 -19.96 1.18 -24.29
CA SER A 427 -18.51 1.04 -24.17
C SER A 427 -17.95 2.09 -23.21
N LEU A 428 -17.01 1.68 -22.35
CA LEU A 428 -16.23 2.60 -21.53
C LEU A 428 -15.65 3.77 -22.36
N MET A 429 -15.35 3.53 -23.65
CA MET A 429 -14.87 4.55 -24.59
C MET A 429 -15.90 5.64 -24.91
N SER A 430 -17.19 5.30 -25.07
CA SER A 430 -18.24 6.30 -25.34
C SER A 430 -18.52 7.18 -24.11
N SER A 431 -18.42 6.61 -22.91
CA SER A 431 -18.55 7.38 -21.66
C SER A 431 -17.39 8.38 -21.43
N MET A 432 -16.18 8.05 -21.88
CA MET A 432 -15.01 8.93 -21.81
C MET A 432 -15.03 10.04 -22.86
N MET A 433 -15.79 9.87 -23.94
CA MET A 433 -15.89 10.80 -25.07
C MET A 433 -17.29 11.41 -25.21
N SER A 434 -18.11 11.36 -24.15
CA SER A 434 -19.48 11.88 -24.17
C SER A 434 -19.50 13.40 -24.32
N THR A 435 -20.36 13.88 -25.21
CA THR A 435 -20.64 15.30 -25.46
C THR A 435 -21.90 15.78 -24.75
N ASP A 436 -22.50 14.94 -23.90
CA ASP A 436 -23.67 15.33 -23.13
C ASP A 436 -23.35 16.39 -22.08
N VAL A 437 -24.22 17.41 -21.99
CA VAL A 437 -24.15 18.47 -20.98
C VAL A 437 -25.30 18.39 -19.97
N PHE A 438 -26.18 17.40 -20.11
CA PHE A 438 -27.30 17.16 -19.19
C PHE A 438 -27.01 15.97 -18.28
N TYR A 439 -27.16 16.17 -16.98
CA TYR A 439 -26.84 15.14 -15.98
C TYR A 439 -27.96 14.98 -14.94
N GLN A 440 -28.23 13.74 -14.54
CA GLN A 440 -29.19 13.46 -13.49
C GLN A 440 -28.57 13.77 -12.12
N MET A 441 -29.28 14.52 -11.27
CA MET A 441 -28.89 14.74 -9.88
C MET A 441 -29.25 13.54 -9.01
N PRO A 442 -28.47 13.26 -7.95
CA PRO A 442 -28.85 12.34 -6.87
C PRO A 442 -30.26 12.66 -6.35
N ALA A 443 -31.00 11.62 -6.00
CA ALA A 443 -32.35 11.75 -5.46
C ALA A 443 -32.33 12.30 -4.03
N ASP A 444 -31.30 11.96 -3.26
CA ASP A 444 -31.08 12.54 -1.93
C ASP A 444 -30.33 13.87 -2.04
N SER A 445 -30.98 14.94 -1.60
CA SER A 445 -30.40 16.27 -1.69
C SER A 445 -29.32 16.57 -0.67
N ASP A 446 -29.25 15.79 0.42
CA ASP A 446 -28.24 15.96 1.46
C ASP A 446 -26.86 15.53 0.96
N LEU A 447 -26.79 14.75 -0.13
CA LEU A 447 -25.55 14.33 -0.78
C LEU A 447 -24.81 15.47 -1.48
N TYR A 448 -25.50 16.54 -1.90
CA TYR A 448 -24.86 17.61 -2.69
C TYR A 448 -25.12 19.03 -2.18
N LYS A 449 -26.26 19.36 -1.56
CA LYS A 449 -26.62 20.77 -1.29
C LYS A 449 -25.59 21.56 -0.48
N ASP A 450 -24.95 20.93 0.51
CA ASP A 450 -23.98 21.60 1.39
C ASP A 450 -22.62 21.87 0.70
N GLN A 451 -22.40 21.28 -0.49
CA GLN A 451 -21.16 21.42 -1.26
C GLN A 451 -21.21 22.56 -2.29
N TYR A 452 -22.36 23.22 -2.48
CA TYR A 452 -22.55 24.24 -3.52
C TYR A 452 -23.17 25.53 -2.99
N ASP A 453 -22.65 26.64 -3.48
CA ASP A 453 -23.28 27.96 -3.36
C ASP A 453 -24.29 28.17 -4.49
N VAL A 454 -25.50 28.59 -4.14
CA VAL A 454 -26.46 29.12 -5.13
C VAL A 454 -26.03 30.53 -5.53
N LYS A 455 -25.51 30.70 -6.75
CA LYS A 455 -25.09 32.01 -7.27
C LYS A 455 -26.26 32.83 -7.80
N ALA A 456 -27.26 32.17 -8.38
CA ALA A 456 -28.50 32.82 -8.83
C ALA A 456 -29.67 31.82 -8.83
N GLY A 457 -30.90 32.30 -8.61
CA GLY A 457 -32.11 31.46 -8.62
C GLY A 457 -32.24 30.53 -7.40
N ARG A 458 -32.59 29.25 -7.62
CA ARG A 458 -32.81 28.23 -6.58
C ARG A 458 -32.58 26.80 -7.09
N TRP A 459 -32.52 25.83 -6.18
CA TRP A 459 -32.60 24.41 -6.52
C TRP A 459 -33.98 24.02 -7.11
N PRO A 460 -34.04 23.03 -8.03
CA PRO A 460 -35.27 22.51 -8.60
C PRO A 460 -36.22 21.93 -7.54
N LYS A 461 -37.53 22.14 -7.72
CA LYS A 461 -38.60 21.61 -6.87
C LYS A 461 -39.57 20.70 -7.63
N SER A 462 -39.66 20.86 -8.95
CA SER A 462 -40.54 20.07 -9.82
C SER A 462 -39.71 19.29 -10.82
N TYR A 463 -40.29 18.24 -11.42
CA TYR A 463 -39.59 17.37 -12.37
C TYR A 463 -39.10 18.10 -13.63
N ASN A 464 -39.78 19.16 -14.06
CA ASN A 464 -39.45 19.96 -15.23
C ASN A 464 -38.58 21.20 -14.94
N GLU A 465 -37.95 21.25 -13.76
CA GLU A 465 -37.00 22.31 -13.39
C GLU A 465 -35.58 21.75 -13.37
N CYS A 466 -34.61 22.50 -13.92
CA CYS A 466 -33.18 22.15 -13.93
C CYS A 466 -32.34 23.24 -13.28
N VAL A 467 -31.10 22.91 -12.93
CA VAL A 467 -30.10 23.83 -12.39
C VAL A 467 -28.84 23.76 -13.22
N LEU A 468 -28.20 24.89 -13.47
CA LEU A 468 -26.90 24.91 -14.14
C LEU A 468 -25.78 24.85 -13.08
N VAL A 469 -24.87 23.90 -13.23
CA VAL A 469 -23.69 23.72 -12.37
C VAL A 469 -22.47 24.29 -13.09
N LEU A 470 -21.82 25.28 -12.48
CA LEU A 470 -20.57 25.88 -12.96
C LEU A 470 -19.36 25.05 -12.53
N THR A 471 -18.23 25.23 -13.22
CA THR A 471 -16.93 24.72 -12.75
C THR A 471 -16.52 25.39 -11.43
N SER A 472 -15.56 24.82 -10.70
CA SER A 472 -15.03 25.43 -9.46
C SER A 472 -14.50 26.85 -9.67
N GLY A 473 -13.94 27.13 -10.85
CA GLY A 473 -13.52 28.47 -11.29
C GLY A 473 -14.65 29.42 -11.71
N GLY A 474 -15.90 28.96 -11.71
CA GLY A 474 -17.08 29.73 -12.12
C GLY A 474 -17.30 29.79 -13.63
N GLY A 475 -16.63 28.92 -14.40
CA GLY A 475 -16.77 28.83 -15.85
C GLY A 475 -17.78 27.76 -16.30
N MET A 476 -18.00 27.69 -17.62
CA MET A 476 -18.83 26.68 -18.31
C MET A 476 -18.09 26.23 -19.58
N SER A 477 -18.41 25.05 -20.12
CA SER A 477 -17.88 24.62 -21.42
C SER A 477 -18.47 25.44 -22.56
N ASP A 478 -17.74 25.54 -23.67
CA ASP A 478 -18.23 26.11 -24.93
C ASP A 478 -19.37 25.29 -25.54
N LEU A 479 -19.32 23.97 -25.41
CA LEU A 479 -20.39 23.06 -25.81
C LEU A 479 -21.74 23.43 -25.17
N LEU A 480 -21.72 23.77 -23.87
CA LEU A 480 -22.89 24.23 -23.14
C LEU A 480 -23.44 25.57 -23.68
N LEU A 481 -22.60 26.43 -24.25
CA LEU A 481 -23.06 27.68 -24.88
C LEU A 481 -23.85 27.42 -26.16
N TYR A 482 -23.44 26.44 -26.98
CA TYR A 482 -24.21 25.99 -28.14
C TYR A 482 -25.54 25.37 -27.70
N THR A 483 -25.53 24.54 -26.64
CA THR A 483 -26.75 23.95 -26.07
C THR A 483 -27.74 25.01 -25.54
N LEU A 484 -27.25 26.07 -24.89
CA LEU A 484 -28.09 27.17 -24.38
C LEU A 484 -28.61 28.12 -25.48
N GLY A 485 -28.20 27.92 -26.73
CA GLY A 485 -28.46 28.82 -27.85
C GLY A 485 -27.83 30.21 -27.64
N LEU A 486 -26.69 30.27 -26.96
CA LEU A 486 -25.92 31.49 -26.74
C LEU A 486 -24.83 31.68 -27.80
N ARG A 487 -24.46 30.60 -28.51
CA ARG A 487 -23.67 30.59 -29.74
C ARG A 487 -24.46 29.93 -30.87
N ASP A 488 -24.12 30.27 -32.12
CA ASP A 488 -24.80 29.72 -33.30
C ASP A 488 -24.49 28.21 -33.44
N PRO A 489 -25.50 27.34 -33.38
CA PRO A 489 -25.35 25.91 -33.61
C PRO A 489 -24.64 25.53 -34.91
N LEU A 490 -24.79 26.35 -35.97
CA LEU A 490 -24.19 26.11 -37.29
C LEU A 490 -22.65 26.15 -37.25
N GLU A 491 -22.06 26.98 -36.38
CA GLU A 491 -20.60 27.03 -36.23
C GLU A 491 -20.04 25.67 -35.82
N LEU A 492 -20.72 24.97 -34.90
CA LEU A 492 -20.30 23.64 -34.45
C LEU A 492 -20.45 22.60 -35.57
N GLU A 493 -21.56 22.66 -36.32
CA GLU A 493 -21.83 21.73 -37.43
C GLU A 493 -20.81 21.89 -38.56
N GLU A 494 -20.45 23.13 -38.93
CA GLU A 494 -19.42 23.42 -39.93
C GLU A 494 -18.02 22.97 -39.47
N MET A 495 -17.68 23.17 -38.19
CA MET A 495 -16.41 22.67 -37.64
C MET A 495 -16.34 21.14 -37.65
N VAL A 496 -17.44 20.45 -37.30
CA VAL A 496 -17.49 18.97 -37.34
C VAL A 496 -17.44 18.46 -38.78
N ALA A 497 -18.17 19.08 -39.71
CA ALA A 497 -18.12 18.73 -41.12
C ALA A 497 -16.71 18.90 -41.69
N GLY A 498 -16.07 20.06 -41.46
CA GLY A 498 -14.69 20.30 -41.88
C GLY A 498 -13.68 19.35 -41.24
N PHE A 499 -13.92 18.90 -40.00
CA PHE A 499 -13.10 17.87 -39.35
C PHE A 499 -13.21 16.52 -40.06
N VAL A 500 -14.43 16.09 -40.40
CA VAL A 500 -14.68 14.83 -41.12
C VAL A 500 -14.13 14.87 -42.54
N GLU A 501 -14.14 16.04 -43.17
CA GLU A 501 -13.61 16.28 -44.52
C GLU A 501 -12.08 16.55 -44.54
N GLU A 502 -11.39 16.42 -43.39
CA GLU A 502 -9.95 16.70 -43.19
C GLU A 502 -9.52 18.13 -43.61
N GLU A 503 -10.43 19.10 -43.55
CA GLU A 503 -10.18 20.49 -43.89
C GLU A 503 -9.51 21.27 -42.74
N GLN A 504 -8.83 22.38 -43.07
CA GLN A 504 -8.32 23.31 -42.05
C GLN A 504 -9.47 24.13 -41.46
N ILE A 505 -9.83 23.84 -40.21
CA ILE A 505 -10.93 24.52 -39.51
C ILE A 505 -10.45 25.85 -38.92
N GLU A 506 -11.08 26.96 -39.32
CA GLU A 506 -10.89 28.26 -38.68
C GLU A 506 -11.80 28.38 -37.44
N VAL A 507 -11.21 28.43 -36.24
CA VAL A 507 -11.97 28.55 -34.98
C VAL A 507 -12.40 30.01 -34.74
N PRO A 508 -13.71 30.28 -34.54
CA PRO A 508 -14.20 31.63 -34.23
C PRO A 508 -13.55 32.22 -32.97
N LYS A 509 -13.06 33.47 -33.05
CA LYS A 509 -12.37 34.18 -31.94
C LYS A 509 -13.29 35.11 -31.13
N ASP A 510 -14.54 34.73 -30.90
CA ASP A 510 -15.47 35.57 -30.15
C ASP A 510 -15.43 35.29 -28.64
N SER A 511 -14.97 36.29 -27.88
CA SER A 511 -14.95 36.34 -26.42
C SER A 511 -16.13 37.13 -25.86
N THR A 512 -17.34 36.64 -26.12
CA THR A 512 -18.57 37.22 -25.56
C THR A 512 -18.68 36.88 -24.07
N VAL A 513 -18.95 37.89 -23.23
CA VAL A 513 -19.17 37.71 -21.79
C VAL A 513 -20.67 37.54 -21.52
N TYR A 514 -21.06 36.42 -20.90
CA TYR A 514 -22.45 36.12 -20.55
C TYR A 514 -22.72 36.41 -19.06
N THR A 515 -23.96 36.78 -18.74
CA THR A 515 -24.45 37.01 -17.38
C THR A 515 -25.36 35.88 -16.91
N TYR A 516 -25.61 35.79 -15.61
CA TYR A 516 -26.55 34.80 -15.05
C TYR A 516 -27.99 34.98 -15.55
N ASP A 517 -28.37 36.22 -15.89
CA ASP A 517 -29.71 36.53 -16.42
C ASP A 517 -29.90 36.02 -17.86
N ASP A 518 -28.81 35.82 -18.62
CA ASP A 518 -28.87 35.26 -19.98
C ASP A 518 -29.19 33.75 -20.00
N ILE A 519 -29.06 33.10 -18.84
CA ILE A 519 -29.18 31.65 -18.65
C ILE A 519 -30.44 31.31 -17.86
N LEU A 520 -30.76 32.08 -16.83
CA LEU A 520 -31.94 31.85 -16.00
C LEU A 520 -33.22 31.97 -16.82
N GLY A 521 -34.08 30.96 -16.72
CA GLY A 521 -35.34 30.91 -17.46
C GLY A 521 -35.24 30.43 -18.90
N LYS A 522 -34.06 30.02 -19.38
CA LYS A 522 -33.93 29.28 -20.66
C LYS A 522 -34.80 28.02 -20.62
N GLU A 523 -35.54 27.80 -21.71
CA GLU A 523 -36.48 26.70 -21.85
C GLU A 523 -35.99 25.67 -22.87
N PHE A 524 -36.24 24.40 -22.56
CA PHE A 524 -36.06 23.26 -23.43
C PHE A 524 -37.36 22.46 -23.55
N LYS A 525 -37.43 21.54 -24.50
CA LYS A 525 -38.60 20.71 -24.79
C LYS A 525 -38.31 19.24 -24.49
N LEU A 526 -39.13 18.61 -23.66
CA LEU A 526 -39.05 17.19 -23.33
C LEU A 526 -39.95 16.38 -24.26
N VAL A 527 -39.35 15.52 -25.08
CA VAL A 527 -40.08 14.58 -25.93
C VAL A 527 -39.97 13.18 -25.33
N ASN A 528 -41.07 12.43 -25.27
CA ASN A 528 -40.99 11.03 -24.87
C ASN A 528 -40.54 10.15 -26.04
N SER A 529 -39.71 9.15 -25.78
CA SER A 529 -39.24 8.22 -26.82
C SER A 529 -40.39 7.53 -27.55
N ALA A 530 -41.52 7.30 -26.87
CA ALA A 530 -42.72 6.73 -27.47
C ALA A 530 -43.38 7.65 -28.52
N ASP A 531 -43.20 8.97 -28.44
CA ASP A 531 -43.81 9.95 -29.35
C ASP A 531 -43.11 10.02 -30.72
N TYR A 532 -41.92 9.43 -30.85
CA TYR A 532 -41.25 9.23 -32.14
C TYR A 532 -42.02 8.30 -33.06
N TYR A 533 -42.93 7.48 -32.52
CA TYR A 533 -43.60 6.44 -33.26
C TYR A 533 -45.05 6.80 -33.56
N GLU A 534 -45.44 6.64 -34.82
CA GLU A 534 -46.82 6.81 -35.27
C GLU A 534 -47.43 5.45 -35.67
N TYR A 535 -48.65 5.17 -35.21
CA TYR A 535 -49.31 3.91 -35.54
C TYR A 535 -49.82 3.91 -36.99
N ASP A 536 -49.32 2.99 -37.81
CA ASP A 536 -49.79 2.79 -39.17
C ASP A 536 -50.96 1.79 -39.19
N ASN A 537 -52.17 2.30 -39.43
CA ASN A 537 -53.39 1.49 -39.53
C ASN A 537 -53.41 0.54 -40.74
N SER A 538 -52.58 0.78 -41.76
CA SER A 538 -52.54 -0.03 -42.98
C SER A 538 -51.75 -1.32 -42.74
N TYR A 539 -50.60 -1.21 -42.06
CA TYR A 539 -49.68 -2.31 -41.81
C TYR A 539 -49.78 -2.88 -40.38
N HIS A 540 -50.58 -2.25 -39.51
CA HIS A 540 -50.78 -2.65 -38.11
C HIS A 540 -49.46 -2.71 -37.31
N VAL A 541 -48.54 -1.79 -37.60
CA VAL A 541 -47.22 -1.65 -36.97
C VAL A 541 -46.99 -0.18 -36.59
N TRP A 542 -46.05 0.06 -35.68
CA TRP A 542 -45.62 1.39 -35.30
C TRP A 542 -44.42 1.81 -36.16
N LYS A 543 -44.54 2.91 -36.91
CA LYS A 543 -43.44 3.43 -37.75
C LYS A 543 -42.68 4.51 -37.00
N ASP A 544 -41.35 4.41 -36.99
CA ASP A 544 -40.46 5.45 -36.48
C ASP A 544 -40.52 6.68 -37.42
N ARG A 545 -40.80 7.85 -36.85
CA ARG A 545 -40.87 9.15 -37.52
C ARG A 545 -39.79 10.12 -37.03
N SER A 546 -38.80 9.65 -36.25
CA SER A 546 -37.73 10.49 -35.73
C SER A 546 -36.85 11.14 -36.81
N GLY A 547 -36.77 10.54 -38.01
CA GLY A 547 -36.10 11.11 -39.18
C GLY A 547 -36.95 12.09 -40.00
N ASP A 548 -38.26 12.22 -39.74
CA ASP A 548 -39.14 13.17 -40.42
C ASP A 548 -39.12 14.51 -39.68
N GLN A 549 -38.42 15.49 -40.24
CA GLN A 549 -38.22 16.79 -39.60
C GLN A 549 -39.54 17.56 -39.42
N THR A 550 -40.50 17.42 -40.34
CA THR A 550 -41.80 18.09 -40.23
C THR A 550 -42.65 17.48 -39.11
N TYR A 551 -42.57 16.15 -38.95
CA TYR A 551 -43.20 15.45 -37.83
C TYR A 551 -42.57 15.87 -36.49
N MET A 552 -41.24 15.86 -36.40
CA MET A 552 -40.51 16.19 -35.19
C MET A 552 -40.71 17.65 -34.76
N ASP A 553 -40.77 18.61 -35.68
CA ASP A 553 -41.10 20.01 -35.38
C ASP A 553 -42.47 20.14 -34.70
N LYS A 554 -43.46 19.36 -35.16
CA LYS A 554 -44.80 19.33 -34.58
C LYS A 554 -44.81 18.68 -33.20
N VAL A 555 -44.05 17.60 -33.00
CA VAL A 555 -43.94 16.91 -31.70
C VAL A 555 -43.26 17.83 -30.68
N VAL A 556 -42.10 18.40 -31.03
CA VAL A 556 -41.32 19.28 -30.14
C VAL A 556 -42.07 20.57 -29.80
N LYS A 557 -42.85 21.13 -30.74
CA LYS A 557 -43.67 22.31 -30.45
C LYS A 557 -44.74 22.07 -29.39
N ASN A 558 -45.28 20.85 -29.31
CA ASN A 558 -46.29 20.45 -28.34
C ASN A 558 -45.71 19.79 -27.08
N ALA A 559 -44.40 19.55 -27.05
CA ALA A 559 -43.69 18.93 -25.94
C ALA A 559 -43.64 19.81 -24.68
N GLU A 560 -43.49 19.15 -23.53
CA GLU A 560 -43.47 19.78 -22.22
C GLU A 560 -42.23 20.68 -22.05
N PRO A 561 -42.37 21.89 -21.49
CA PRO A 561 -41.22 22.76 -21.26
C PRO A 561 -40.45 22.38 -19.99
N ILE A 562 -39.13 22.27 -20.12
CA ILE A 562 -38.15 22.18 -19.03
C ILE A 562 -37.43 23.51 -18.89
N ARG A 563 -37.21 24.00 -17.66
CA ARG A 563 -36.61 25.34 -17.43
C ARG A 563 -35.43 25.32 -16.47
N ILE A 564 -34.42 26.14 -16.76
CA ILE A 564 -33.32 26.43 -15.80
C ILE A 564 -33.81 27.42 -14.75
N VAL A 565 -33.89 27.00 -13.48
CA VAL A 565 -34.40 27.82 -12.35
C VAL A 565 -33.32 28.30 -11.38
N GLY A 566 -32.08 27.85 -11.56
CA GLY A 566 -30.96 28.24 -10.72
C GLY A 566 -29.60 27.98 -11.37
N ILE A 567 -28.58 28.64 -10.82
CA ILE A 567 -27.17 28.47 -11.15
C ILE A 567 -26.41 28.27 -9.84
N VAL A 568 -25.66 27.17 -9.77
CA VAL A 568 -24.90 26.77 -8.59
C VAL A 568 -23.43 26.61 -8.94
N GLN A 569 -22.57 26.82 -7.95
CA GLN A 569 -21.12 26.66 -8.09
C GLN A 569 -20.58 25.92 -6.87
N PRO A 570 -19.64 24.97 -7.03
CA PRO A 570 -18.95 24.36 -5.90
C PRO A 570 -18.36 25.41 -4.95
N VAL A 571 -18.42 25.16 -3.64
CA VAL A 571 -17.78 26.01 -2.63
C VAL A 571 -16.26 26.00 -2.85
N LYS A 572 -15.57 27.12 -2.63
CA LYS A 572 -14.14 27.32 -2.98
C LYS A 572 -13.17 26.30 -2.37
N ASP A 573 -13.56 25.67 -1.26
CA ASP A 573 -12.74 24.71 -0.50
C ASP A 573 -13.31 23.27 -0.57
N ALA A 574 -14.35 23.02 -1.39
CA ALA A 574 -14.90 21.68 -1.54
C ALA A 574 -13.93 20.80 -2.34
N ASN A 575 -13.33 19.78 -1.72
CA ASN A 575 -12.45 18.82 -2.39
C ASN A 575 -13.30 17.73 -3.07
N GLY A 576 -14.05 18.13 -4.09
CA GLY A 576 -14.92 17.22 -4.84
C GLY A 576 -16.30 17.82 -5.07
N ALA A 577 -16.75 17.82 -6.32
CA ALA A 577 -18.06 18.31 -6.70
C ALA A 577 -18.97 17.10 -6.99
N ALA A 578 -19.98 16.85 -6.16
CA ALA A 578 -20.92 15.72 -6.33
C ALA A 578 -21.79 15.78 -7.61
N LEU A 579 -21.80 16.91 -8.32
CA LEU A 579 -22.58 17.17 -9.54
C LEU A 579 -21.59 17.53 -10.65
N MET A 580 -21.86 17.02 -11.86
CA MET A 580 -21.05 17.34 -13.04
C MET A 580 -21.37 18.76 -13.52
N SER A 581 -20.36 19.48 -14.01
CA SER A 581 -20.54 20.82 -14.60
C SER A 581 -21.40 20.72 -15.86
N GLY A 582 -22.55 21.40 -15.89
CA GLY A 582 -23.56 21.25 -16.95
C GLY A 582 -24.97 21.54 -16.44
N ILE A 583 -25.99 21.18 -17.21
CA ILE A 583 -27.40 21.31 -16.84
C ILE A 583 -27.83 20.06 -16.08
N ASN A 584 -28.06 20.22 -14.79
CA ASN A 584 -28.43 19.12 -13.91
C ASN A 584 -29.96 19.08 -13.70
N TYR A 585 -30.57 17.92 -13.92
CA TYR A 585 -32.01 17.68 -13.78
C TYR A 585 -32.32 16.72 -12.62
N PRO A 586 -33.45 16.87 -11.93
CA PRO A 586 -33.78 16.03 -10.78
C PRO A 586 -34.16 14.61 -11.20
N ALA A 587 -33.88 13.62 -10.35
CA ALA A 587 -34.25 12.22 -10.59
C ALA A 587 -35.77 12.00 -10.84
N SER A 588 -36.62 12.92 -10.37
CA SER A 588 -38.05 12.92 -10.66
C SER A 588 -38.38 13.09 -12.15
N LEU A 589 -37.51 13.71 -12.96
CA LEU A 589 -37.69 13.84 -14.41
C LEU A 589 -37.64 12.47 -15.09
N THR A 590 -36.61 11.69 -14.77
CA THR A 590 -36.43 10.31 -15.24
C THR A 590 -37.65 9.45 -14.89
N LYS A 591 -38.16 9.59 -13.66
CA LYS A 591 -39.35 8.88 -13.22
C LYS A 591 -40.59 9.28 -14.03
N HIS A 592 -40.79 10.59 -14.27
CA HIS A 592 -41.88 11.10 -15.09
C HIS A 592 -41.83 10.53 -16.52
N VAL A 593 -40.68 10.58 -17.17
CA VAL A 593 -40.49 10.03 -18.54
C VAL A 593 -40.79 8.53 -18.59
N ALA A 594 -40.34 7.76 -17.59
CA ALA A 594 -40.61 6.32 -17.51
C ALA A 594 -42.12 6.01 -17.32
N GLU A 595 -42.80 6.79 -16.47
CA GLU A 595 -44.25 6.66 -16.25
C GLU A 595 -45.06 7.03 -17.51
N GLU A 596 -44.64 8.05 -18.26
CA GLU A 596 -45.27 8.40 -19.54
C GLU A 596 -45.04 7.33 -20.61
N ALA A 597 -43.82 6.78 -20.69
CA ALA A 597 -43.51 5.67 -21.57
C ALA A 597 -44.37 4.44 -21.26
N GLU A 598 -44.52 4.04 -19.99
CA GLU A 598 -45.41 2.93 -19.60
C GLU A 598 -46.88 3.18 -19.97
N ASN A 599 -47.32 4.45 -19.89
CA ASN A 599 -48.68 4.82 -20.23
C ASN A 599 -48.92 4.97 -21.74
N SER A 600 -47.86 5.03 -22.55
CA SER A 600 -47.95 5.15 -24.00
C SER A 600 -48.64 3.94 -24.64
N LYS A 601 -49.30 4.17 -25.77
CA LYS A 601 -50.03 3.12 -26.48
C LYS A 601 -49.08 2.06 -27.06
N ILE A 602 -47.93 2.48 -27.60
CA ILE A 602 -46.92 1.58 -28.19
C ILE A 602 -46.33 0.61 -27.16
N VAL A 603 -46.04 1.07 -25.93
CA VAL A 603 -45.55 0.20 -24.85
C VAL A 603 -46.64 -0.76 -24.38
N LYS A 604 -47.90 -0.29 -24.26
CA LYS A 604 -49.05 -1.16 -23.94
C LYS A 604 -49.27 -2.23 -24.99
N ASP A 605 -49.16 -1.88 -26.27
CA ASP A 605 -49.26 -2.82 -27.39
C ASP A 605 -48.10 -3.85 -27.34
N GLN A 606 -46.88 -3.42 -27.04
CA GLN A 606 -45.72 -4.33 -26.91
C GLN A 606 -45.85 -5.27 -25.71
N LYS A 607 -46.34 -4.79 -24.55
CA LYS A 607 -46.61 -5.62 -23.35
C LYS A 607 -47.77 -6.60 -23.56
N ALA A 608 -48.75 -6.26 -24.41
CA ALA A 608 -49.91 -7.11 -24.68
C ALA A 608 -49.54 -8.38 -25.49
N ASP A 609 -48.52 -8.31 -26.35
CA ASP A 609 -47.98 -9.47 -27.08
C ASP A 609 -46.45 -9.52 -27.00
N PRO A 610 -45.88 -10.14 -25.94
CA PRO A 610 -44.44 -10.19 -25.71
C PRO A 610 -43.65 -10.93 -26.78
N LYS A 611 -44.31 -11.72 -27.62
CA LYS A 611 -43.64 -12.51 -28.67
C LYS A 611 -43.60 -11.77 -29.99
N ARG A 612 -44.34 -10.67 -30.15
CA ARG A 612 -44.47 -9.93 -31.40
C ARG A 612 -43.74 -8.59 -31.28
N ASN A 613 -42.87 -8.29 -32.23
CA ASN A 613 -42.25 -7.00 -32.38
C ASN A 613 -43.29 -6.01 -32.93
N VAL A 614 -43.65 -4.98 -32.16
CA VAL A 614 -44.67 -4.01 -32.58
C VAL A 614 -44.18 -3.03 -33.65
N LEU A 615 -42.86 -2.93 -33.86
CA LEU A 615 -42.24 -2.08 -34.87
C LEU A 615 -42.22 -2.77 -36.25
N THR A 616 -41.97 -4.08 -36.30
CA THR A 616 -41.90 -4.85 -37.56
C THR A 616 -43.14 -5.68 -37.84
N GLY A 617 -43.95 -5.98 -36.81
CA GLY A 617 -45.13 -6.84 -36.89
C GLY A 617 -44.83 -8.33 -36.80
N GLU A 618 -43.57 -8.75 -36.80
CA GLU A 618 -43.10 -10.15 -36.80
C GLU A 618 -42.85 -10.69 -35.38
N HIS A 619 -42.58 -11.99 -35.25
CA HIS A 619 -42.24 -12.59 -33.96
C HIS A 619 -40.75 -12.37 -33.61
N PHE A 620 -40.43 -12.10 -32.35
CA PHE A 620 -39.03 -12.09 -31.91
C PHE A 620 -38.40 -13.47 -32.13
N GLY A 621 -37.22 -13.51 -32.76
CA GLY A 621 -36.50 -14.75 -33.04
C GLY A 621 -36.95 -15.54 -34.27
N THR A 622 -37.85 -15.02 -35.12
CA THR A 622 -38.07 -15.64 -36.44
C THR A 622 -36.95 -15.25 -37.40
N GLU A 623 -36.14 -16.23 -37.83
CA GLU A 623 -35.10 -16.07 -38.87
C GLU A 623 -35.62 -15.70 -40.28
N ASN A 624 -36.92 -15.41 -40.42
CA ASN A 624 -37.50 -15.04 -41.71
C ASN A 624 -37.38 -13.52 -41.95
N VAL A 625 -36.16 -13.03 -42.14
CA VAL A 625 -35.99 -11.89 -43.05
C VAL A 625 -36.23 -12.42 -44.47
N LYS A 626 -37.51 -12.64 -44.82
CA LYS A 626 -37.94 -12.82 -46.22
C LYS A 626 -38.12 -11.47 -46.91
N GLY A 627 -37.26 -10.52 -46.58
CA GLY A 627 -36.83 -9.49 -47.51
C GLY A 627 -35.44 -9.90 -48.01
N ASN A 628 -35.36 -10.90 -48.90
CA ASN A 628 -34.26 -10.88 -49.85
C ASN A 628 -34.50 -9.61 -50.67
N VAL A 629 -33.94 -8.49 -50.22
CA VAL A 629 -33.70 -7.34 -51.07
C VAL A 629 -32.84 -7.93 -52.17
N ASN A 630 -33.45 -8.21 -53.32
CA ASN A 630 -32.70 -8.76 -54.43
C ASN A 630 -31.70 -7.66 -54.81
N MET A 631 -30.40 -7.86 -54.55
CA MET A 631 -29.40 -6.84 -54.86
C MET A 631 -29.47 -6.42 -56.34
N ASP A 632 -29.98 -7.30 -57.20
CA ASP A 632 -30.31 -7.05 -58.61
C ASP A 632 -31.32 -5.91 -58.85
N SER A 633 -32.09 -5.51 -57.83
CA SER A 633 -33.12 -4.45 -57.93
C SER A 633 -32.63 -3.08 -57.45
N LEU A 634 -31.50 -3.02 -56.73
CA LEU A 634 -30.92 -1.79 -56.18
C LEU A 634 -30.20 -0.96 -57.25
N ILE A 635 -29.65 -1.64 -58.25
CA ILE A 635 -28.81 -1.07 -59.28
C ILE A 635 -29.26 -1.64 -60.63
N THR A 636 -29.62 -0.78 -61.58
CA THR A 636 -29.79 -1.19 -62.98
C THR A 636 -28.49 -0.95 -63.73
N ILE A 637 -27.99 -2.00 -64.38
CA ILE A 637 -26.74 -1.95 -65.14
C ILE A 637 -27.10 -1.94 -66.64
N ASP A 638 -26.69 -0.89 -67.36
CA ASP A 638 -26.77 -0.87 -68.83
C ASP A 638 -25.62 -1.71 -69.39
N GLU A 639 -25.89 -3.00 -69.64
CA GLU A 639 -24.91 -3.98 -70.12
C GLU A 639 -24.19 -3.54 -71.41
N GLN A 640 -24.82 -2.74 -72.27
CA GLN A 640 -24.20 -2.28 -73.52
C GLN A 640 -23.24 -1.11 -73.31
N LYS A 641 -23.53 -0.23 -72.35
CA LYS A 641 -22.60 0.83 -71.95
C LYS A 641 -21.46 0.28 -71.11
N LEU A 642 -21.76 -0.62 -70.17
CA LEU A 642 -20.75 -1.30 -69.36
C LEU A 642 -19.76 -2.07 -70.26
N ALA A 643 -20.24 -2.78 -71.28
CA ALA A 643 -19.38 -3.50 -72.23
C ALA A 643 -18.51 -2.59 -73.12
N ARG A 644 -18.86 -1.30 -73.28
CA ARG A 644 -18.03 -0.31 -74.00
C ARG A 644 -17.04 0.40 -73.10
N ALA A 645 -17.34 0.51 -71.81
CA ALA A 645 -16.45 1.08 -70.81
C ALA A 645 -15.19 0.22 -70.61
N PHE A 646 -15.24 -1.07 -70.96
CA PHE A 646 -14.09 -1.98 -70.93
C PHE A 646 -13.68 -2.42 -72.34
N ALA A 647 -12.60 -1.83 -72.87
CA ALA A 647 -12.01 -2.25 -74.14
C ALA A 647 -10.77 -3.13 -73.89
N PHE A 648 -10.74 -4.30 -74.53
CA PHE A 648 -9.67 -5.30 -74.41
C PHE A 648 -8.91 -5.46 -75.73
N ASP A 649 -7.58 -5.32 -75.72
CA ASP A 649 -6.75 -5.61 -76.90
C ASP A 649 -6.46 -7.12 -77.02
N GLN A 650 -7.21 -7.81 -77.88
CA GLN A 650 -7.07 -9.26 -78.10
C GLN A 650 -5.70 -9.69 -78.62
N ASN A 651 -4.87 -8.79 -79.17
CA ASN A 651 -3.54 -9.17 -79.64
C ASN A 651 -2.54 -9.34 -78.49
N ALA A 652 -2.69 -8.58 -77.40
CA ALA A 652 -1.81 -8.67 -76.23
C ALA A 652 -1.99 -9.98 -75.45
N PHE A 653 -3.20 -10.54 -75.43
CA PHE A 653 -3.54 -11.75 -74.65
C PHE A 653 -3.30 -13.07 -75.41
N SER A 654 -3.15 -13.02 -76.74
CA SER A 654 -2.95 -14.21 -77.58
C SER A 654 -1.64 -14.97 -77.32
N GLY A 655 -0.64 -14.31 -76.70
CA GLY A 655 0.61 -14.94 -76.26
C GLY A 655 0.50 -15.75 -74.97
N MET A 656 -0.57 -15.58 -74.20
CA MET A 656 -0.71 -16.12 -72.84
C MET A 656 -1.63 -17.36 -72.76
N GLN A 657 -2.31 -17.72 -73.85
CA GLN A 657 -3.30 -18.82 -73.91
C GLN A 657 -2.74 -20.19 -74.33
N LYS A 658 -1.43 -20.33 -74.55
CA LYS A 658 -0.80 -21.66 -74.60
C LYS A 658 -0.44 -22.03 -73.16
N THR A 659 -1.04 -23.13 -72.70
CA THR A 659 -0.85 -23.72 -71.36
C THR A 659 0.62 -23.68 -70.92
N ASP A 660 0.85 -23.08 -69.74
CA ASP A 660 2.12 -22.83 -69.00
C ASP A 660 2.63 -21.37 -68.94
N GLY A 661 1.73 -20.37 -68.97
CA GLY A 661 2.10 -18.94 -69.07
C GLY A 661 2.97 -18.34 -67.94
N LEU A 662 2.73 -18.63 -66.66
CA LEU A 662 3.59 -18.08 -65.58
C LEU A 662 4.89 -18.86 -65.45
N SER A 663 4.83 -20.19 -65.57
CA SER A 663 5.99 -21.08 -65.50
C SER A 663 6.94 -20.95 -66.70
N GLU A 664 6.46 -20.68 -67.93
CA GLU A 664 7.30 -20.34 -69.09
C GLU A 664 7.97 -18.96 -68.93
N ILE A 665 7.27 -17.97 -68.36
CA ILE A 665 7.85 -16.64 -68.11
C ILE A 665 8.96 -16.74 -67.05
N PHE A 666 8.76 -17.46 -65.95
CA PHE A 666 9.81 -17.72 -64.97
C PHE A 666 10.95 -18.59 -65.50
N ARG A 667 10.67 -19.57 -66.39
CA ARG A 667 11.72 -20.32 -67.11
C ARG A 667 12.56 -19.43 -68.01
N SER A 668 11.95 -18.45 -68.68
CA SER A 668 12.68 -17.48 -69.52
C SER A 668 13.53 -16.52 -68.67
N ALA A 669 13.04 -16.07 -67.52
CA ALA A 669 13.77 -15.23 -66.57
C ALA A 669 14.94 -16.00 -65.89
N GLY A 670 14.73 -17.27 -65.53
CA GLY A 670 15.73 -18.14 -64.91
C GLY A 670 16.90 -18.53 -65.82
N SER A 671 16.78 -18.34 -67.14
CA SER A 671 17.84 -18.68 -68.09
C SER A 671 19.03 -17.71 -68.13
N SER A 672 19.01 -16.62 -67.36
CA SER A 672 20.05 -15.58 -67.38
C SER A 672 20.46 -15.01 -66.00
N VAL A 673 20.11 -15.69 -64.90
CA VAL A 673 20.53 -15.25 -63.56
C VAL A 673 21.97 -15.68 -63.31
N ASN A 674 22.90 -14.75 -63.51
CA ASN A 674 24.32 -14.94 -63.19
C ASN A 674 24.57 -14.54 -61.71
N LEU A 675 24.74 -15.53 -60.84
CA LEU A 675 24.93 -15.35 -59.40
C LEU A 675 26.36 -14.93 -59.02
N SER A 676 27.32 -15.05 -59.94
CA SER A 676 28.74 -14.75 -59.69
C SER A 676 29.02 -13.26 -59.46
N GLY A 677 28.10 -12.35 -59.85
CA GLY A 677 28.19 -10.92 -59.57
C GLY A 677 27.41 -10.44 -58.33
N MET A 678 26.72 -11.33 -57.62
CA MET A 678 25.86 -11.00 -56.48
C MET A 678 26.50 -11.27 -55.12
N LEU A 679 27.66 -11.93 -55.09
CA LEU A 679 28.47 -12.14 -53.89
C LEU A 679 29.63 -11.16 -53.82
N ASP A 680 29.72 -10.40 -52.73
CA ASP A 680 30.86 -9.53 -52.42
C ASP A 680 31.73 -10.20 -51.35
N LEU A 681 32.61 -11.09 -51.80
CA LEU A 681 33.46 -11.93 -50.95
C LEU A 681 34.43 -11.11 -50.06
N SER A 682 34.66 -9.83 -50.37
CA SER A 682 35.49 -8.91 -49.58
C SER A 682 34.89 -8.56 -48.21
N LYS A 683 33.59 -8.77 -48.03
CA LYS A 683 32.86 -8.46 -46.79
C LYS A 683 32.79 -9.62 -45.80
N ILE A 684 33.24 -10.82 -46.17
CA ILE A 684 33.16 -12.02 -45.34
C ILE A 684 34.51 -12.21 -44.63
N GLN A 685 34.58 -11.84 -43.34
CA GLN A 685 35.81 -11.93 -42.54
C GLN A 685 35.77 -13.10 -41.56
N VAL A 686 36.75 -14.01 -41.65
CA VAL A 686 36.94 -15.12 -40.70
C VAL A 686 38.07 -14.75 -39.73
N GLN A 687 37.72 -14.47 -38.47
CA GLN A 687 38.66 -13.99 -37.45
C GLN A 687 38.98 -15.08 -36.42
N LEU A 688 39.93 -15.96 -36.72
CA LEU A 688 40.37 -16.94 -35.72
C LEU A 688 41.14 -16.23 -34.60
N PRO A 689 40.92 -16.56 -33.31
CA PRO A 689 41.64 -15.93 -32.22
C PRO A 689 43.15 -16.19 -32.36
N GLU A 690 43.93 -15.12 -32.42
CA GLU A 690 45.41 -15.09 -32.41
C GLU A 690 46.15 -15.69 -33.64
N LEU A 691 45.48 -15.80 -34.80
CA LEU A 691 46.12 -16.05 -36.10
C LEU A 691 45.98 -14.85 -37.06
N PRO A 692 46.89 -14.67 -38.06
CA PRO A 692 46.72 -13.65 -39.09
C PRO A 692 45.46 -13.91 -39.94
N GLN A 693 44.79 -12.83 -40.35
CA GLN A 693 43.57 -12.88 -41.17
C GLN A 693 43.79 -13.69 -42.45
N MET A 694 43.03 -14.77 -42.64
CA MET A 694 42.99 -15.50 -43.91
C MET A 694 42.00 -14.81 -44.86
N ASN A 695 42.47 -14.44 -46.05
CA ASN A 695 41.60 -13.85 -47.07
C ASN A 695 40.97 -14.97 -47.90
N LEU A 696 39.65 -15.16 -47.76
CA LEU A 696 38.88 -16.19 -48.47
C LEU A 696 38.84 -15.98 -49.99
N GLU A 697 39.14 -14.77 -50.45
CA GLU A 697 39.23 -14.41 -51.86
C GLU A 697 40.32 -15.22 -52.62
N GLU A 698 41.45 -15.53 -51.98
CA GLU A 698 42.53 -16.32 -52.59
C GLU A 698 42.22 -17.83 -52.63
N LEU A 699 41.31 -18.32 -51.78
CA LEU A 699 40.96 -19.74 -51.67
C LEU A 699 39.79 -20.16 -52.58
N LEU A 700 38.91 -19.22 -52.92
CA LEU A 700 37.63 -19.51 -53.60
C LEU A 700 37.45 -18.74 -54.93
N GLY A 701 38.47 -18.03 -55.39
CA GLY A 701 38.41 -17.13 -56.56
C GLY A 701 38.02 -17.74 -57.91
N ASP A 702 37.97 -19.08 -58.03
CA ASP A 702 37.64 -19.81 -59.27
C ASP A 702 36.30 -20.58 -59.23
N LEU A 703 35.44 -20.35 -58.22
CA LEU A 703 34.15 -21.04 -58.11
C LEU A 703 33.06 -20.38 -58.98
N ASP A 704 32.68 -21.05 -60.07
CA ASP A 704 31.57 -20.63 -60.94
C ASP A 704 30.26 -21.34 -60.52
N LEU A 705 29.33 -20.60 -59.93
CA LEU A 705 28.07 -21.13 -59.38
C LEU A 705 26.90 -20.88 -60.34
N THR A 706 26.74 -21.77 -61.32
CA THR A 706 25.56 -21.79 -62.21
C THR A 706 24.49 -22.73 -61.68
N VAL A 707 23.31 -22.20 -61.35
CA VAL A 707 22.13 -22.97 -60.92
C VAL A 707 21.33 -23.44 -62.14
N SER A 708 20.83 -24.68 -62.12
CA SER A 708 20.04 -25.24 -63.22
C SER A 708 18.60 -24.67 -63.25
N PRO A 709 17.97 -24.52 -64.43
CA PRO A 709 16.59 -24.02 -64.56
C PRO A 709 15.54 -24.87 -63.82
N GLU A 710 15.84 -26.14 -63.55
CA GLU A 710 14.96 -27.08 -62.86
C GLU A 710 14.99 -26.89 -61.33
N GLY A 711 16.10 -26.40 -60.76
CA GLY A 711 16.21 -26.10 -59.32
C GLY A 711 15.50 -24.81 -58.90
N PHE A 712 15.25 -23.89 -59.84
CA PHE A 712 14.60 -22.60 -59.55
C PHE A 712 13.07 -22.66 -59.51
N LEU A 713 12.48 -23.70 -60.10
CA LEU A 713 11.03 -23.91 -60.20
C LEU A 713 10.34 -24.05 -58.83
N PRO A 714 10.83 -24.88 -57.88
CA PRO A 714 10.23 -25.02 -56.56
C PRO A 714 10.25 -23.73 -55.71
N LEU A 715 11.29 -22.90 -55.90
CA LEU A 715 11.42 -21.59 -55.25
C LEU A 715 10.32 -20.63 -55.75
N ALA A 716 10.12 -20.57 -57.07
CA ALA A 716 9.08 -19.72 -57.66
C ALA A 716 7.66 -20.18 -57.24
N GLU A 717 7.44 -21.50 -57.18
CA GLU A 717 6.16 -22.10 -56.76
C GLU A 717 5.88 -21.80 -55.27
N SER A 718 6.86 -22.01 -54.39
CA SER A 718 6.72 -21.69 -52.96
C SER A 718 6.52 -20.20 -52.69
N LEU A 719 7.19 -19.32 -53.45
CA LEU A 719 7.04 -17.87 -53.29
C LEU A 719 5.67 -17.38 -53.76
N THR A 720 5.14 -17.96 -54.84
CA THR A 720 3.82 -17.60 -55.36
C THR A 720 2.68 -18.12 -54.49
N GLU A 721 2.79 -19.31 -53.91
CA GLU A 721 1.85 -19.82 -52.91
C GLU A 721 1.86 -18.95 -51.63
N GLY A 722 3.05 -18.60 -51.12
CA GLY A 722 3.14 -17.75 -49.94
C GLY A 722 2.65 -16.32 -50.19
N TYR A 723 2.75 -15.80 -51.43
CA TYR A 723 2.14 -14.53 -51.80
C TYR A 723 0.61 -14.60 -51.86
N ALA A 724 0.05 -15.72 -52.32
CA ALA A 724 -1.40 -15.94 -52.30
C ALA A 724 -1.96 -15.95 -50.88
N GLU A 725 -1.25 -16.56 -49.92
CA GLU A 725 -1.60 -16.47 -48.49
C GLU A 725 -1.45 -15.05 -47.94
N TYR A 726 -0.38 -14.34 -48.32
CA TYR A 726 -0.15 -12.95 -47.91
C TYR A 726 -1.28 -12.03 -48.40
N ALA A 727 -1.66 -12.14 -49.67
CA ALA A 727 -2.75 -11.38 -50.28
C ALA A 727 -4.12 -11.74 -49.66
N ALA A 728 -4.35 -12.99 -49.27
CA ALA A 728 -5.58 -13.39 -48.57
C ALA A 728 -5.73 -12.74 -47.18
N ALA A 729 -4.61 -12.43 -46.52
CA ALA A 729 -4.60 -11.75 -45.21
C ALA A 729 -4.51 -10.21 -45.31
N HIS A 730 -4.24 -9.66 -46.50
CA HIS A 730 -4.03 -8.22 -46.75
C HIS A 730 -4.96 -7.76 -47.89
N PRO A 731 -6.16 -7.24 -47.59
CA PRO A 731 -7.18 -6.90 -48.60
C PRO A 731 -6.77 -5.80 -49.61
N GLU A 732 -5.70 -5.07 -49.30
CA GLU A 732 -5.09 -4.02 -50.12
C GLU A 732 -4.11 -4.52 -51.20
N ALA A 733 -3.84 -5.83 -51.24
CA ALA A 733 -3.03 -6.48 -52.26
C ALA A 733 -3.85 -6.77 -53.54
N ASP A 734 -4.27 -5.72 -54.24
CA ASP A 734 -4.93 -5.83 -55.55
C ASP A 734 -3.91 -6.04 -56.69
N TYR A 735 -4.32 -6.75 -57.75
CA TYR A 735 -3.51 -7.10 -58.92
C TYR A 735 -3.05 -5.86 -59.73
N SER A 736 -3.60 -4.68 -59.44
CA SER A 736 -3.25 -3.40 -60.05
C SER A 736 -1.85 -2.89 -59.66
N ALA A 737 -1.30 -3.30 -58.50
CA ALA A 737 0.04 -2.91 -58.01
C ALA A 737 0.95 -4.12 -57.72
N LEU A 738 0.77 -5.19 -58.49
CA LEU A 738 1.38 -6.52 -58.26
C LEU A 738 2.90 -6.48 -58.02
N ALA A 739 3.64 -5.68 -58.79
CA ALA A 739 5.10 -5.60 -58.67
C ALA A 739 5.58 -5.00 -57.34
N GLN A 740 4.89 -3.97 -56.85
CA GLN A 740 5.25 -3.27 -55.62
C GLN A 740 4.84 -4.08 -54.39
N GLN A 741 3.65 -4.67 -54.42
CA GLN A 741 3.12 -5.49 -53.34
C GLN A 741 3.85 -6.84 -53.21
N PHE A 742 4.19 -7.46 -54.34
CA PHE A 742 5.05 -8.64 -54.33
C PHE A 742 6.45 -8.31 -53.81
N GLY A 743 6.99 -7.12 -54.14
CA GLY A 743 8.24 -6.62 -53.58
C GLY A 743 8.22 -6.45 -52.05
N GLN A 744 7.12 -5.95 -51.49
CA GLN A 744 6.93 -5.86 -50.04
C GLN A 744 6.81 -7.25 -49.39
N TYR A 745 6.05 -8.16 -50.00
CA TYR A 745 5.95 -9.55 -49.55
C TYR A 745 7.32 -10.22 -49.48
N LEU A 746 8.17 -10.05 -50.50
CA LEU A 746 9.53 -10.62 -50.50
C LEU A 746 10.41 -10.10 -49.36
N GLY A 747 10.10 -8.94 -48.78
CA GLY A 747 10.77 -8.38 -47.60
C GLY A 747 10.28 -8.94 -46.26
N THR A 748 9.20 -9.72 -46.25
CA THR A 748 8.64 -10.27 -45.01
C THR A 748 9.49 -11.41 -44.45
N PRO A 749 9.52 -11.63 -43.12
CA PRO A 749 10.25 -12.73 -42.52
C PRO A 749 9.86 -14.11 -43.08
N LYS A 750 8.56 -14.29 -43.39
CA LYS A 750 8.02 -15.54 -43.94
C LYS A 750 8.52 -15.79 -45.38
N ALA A 751 8.55 -14.77 -46.23
CA ALA A 751 9.09 -14.90 -47.59
C ALA A 751 10.62 -15.09 -47.58
N GLN A 752 11.34 -14.38 -46.70
CA GLN A 752 12.78 -14.55 -46.49
C GLN A 752 13.12 -15.97 -46.01
N GLU A 753 12.28 -16.57 -45.16
CA GLU A 753 12.43 -17.96 -44.73
C GLU A 753 12.19 -18.95 -45.88
N ILE A 754 11.19 -18.69 -46.73
CA ILE A 754 10.93 -19.49 -47.95
C ILE A 754 12.12 -19.41 -48.91
N ILE A 755 12.67 -18.22 -49.13
CA ILE A 755 13.86 -18.00 -49.97
C ILE A 755 15.06 -18.75 -49.38
N ARG A 756 15.34 -18.58 -48.08
CA ARG A 756 16.47 -19.23 -47.40
C ARG A 756 16.36 -20.75 -47.43
N ARG A 757 15.17 -21.30 -47.18
CA ARG A 757 14.90 -22.74 -47.21
C ARG A 757 15.13 -23.32 -48.60
N ASN A 758 14.55 -22.71 -49.63
CA ASN A 758 14.68 -23.20 -51.00
C ASN A 758 16.10 -23.00 -51.54
N ILE A 759 16.80 -21.90 -51.22
CA ILE A 759 18.23 -21.75 -51.54
C ILE A 759 19.06 -22.84 -50.85
N SER A 760 18.78 -23.15 -49.59
CA SER A 760 19.42 -24.26 -48.88
C SER A 760 19.16 -25.61 -49.58
N GLU A 761 17.94 -25.86 -50.03
CA GLU A 761 17.56 -27.09 -50.76
C GLU A 761 18.19 -27.15 -52.17
N ILE A 762 18.30 -26.01 -52.87
CA ILE A 762 18.99 -25.90 -54.17
C ILE A 762 20.49 -26.19 -54.01
N ILE A 763 21.12 -25.64 -52.97
CA ILE A 763 22.54 -25.91 -52.64
C ILE A 763 22.74 -27.38 -52.24
N GLN A 764 21.81 -27.96 -51.48
CA GLN A 764 21.88 -29.36 -51.05
C GLN A 764 21.61 -30.37 -52.18
N SER A 765 20.73 -30.04 -53.12
CA SER A 765 20.40 -30.88 -54.29
C SER A 765 21.40 -30.78 -55.44
N GLY A 766 22.21 -29.72 -55.49
CA GLY A 766 23.30 -29.52 -56.47
C GLY A 766 24.59 -30.33 -56.26
N GLY A 767 24.64 -31.20 -55.25
CA GLY A 767 25.85 -31.94 -54.85
C GLY A 767 26.42 -31.37 -53.56
N GLY A 768 26.16 -32.07 -52.46
CA GLY A 768 26.18 -31.50 -51.10
C GLY A 768 27.55 -31.02 -50.60
N MET A 769 27.53 -29.85 -49.95
CA MET A 769 28.54 -29.50 -48.95
C MET A 769 28.11 -30.07 -47.59
N SER A 770 28.51 -31.30 -47.29
CA SER A 770 28.46 -31.82 -45.91
C SER A 770 29.87 -32.23 -45.50
N VAL A 771 30.58 -31.36 -44.79
CA VAL A 771 31.88 -31.68 -44.19
C VAL A 771 31.64 -32.71 -43.09
N THR A 772 32.15 -33.93 -43.24
CA THR A 772 31.99 -34.96 -42.22
C THR A 772 32.99 -34.74 -41.08
N MET A 773 32.54 -34.97 -39.84
CA MET A 773 33.39 -34.82 -38.64
C MET A 773 34.64 -35.71 -38.70
N GLU A 774 34.56 -36.85 -39.39
CA GLU A 774 35.69 -37.76 -39.61
C GLU A 774 36.77 -37.16 -40.52
N GLN A 775 36.40 -36.42 -41.57
CA GLN A 775 37.34 -35.76 -42.49
C GLN A 775 38.08 -34.61 -41.79
N LEU A 776 37.36 -33.82 -41.00
CA LEU A 776 37.93 -32.74 -40.19
C LEU A 776 38.89 -33.29 -39.11
N GLN A 777 38.52 -34.39 -38.45
CA GLN A 777 39.38 -35.05 -37.47
C GLN A 777 40.63 -35.69 -38.10
N ALA A 778 40.52 -36.26 -39.30
CA ALA A 778 41.66 -36.83 -40.02
C ALA A 778 42.70 -35.77 -40.41
N MET A 779 42.24 -34.63 -40.91
CA MET A 779 43.11 -33.48 -41.24
C MET A 779 43.84 -32.95 -40.01
N VAL A 780 43.12 -32.71 -38.91
CA VAL A 780 43.71 -32.22 -37.64
C VAL A 780 44.71 -33.22 -37.07
N LYS A 781 44.46 -34.52 -37.22
CA LYS A 781 45.37 -35.59 -36.76
C LYS A 781 46.65 -35.68 -37.58
N GLU A 782 46.59 -35.45 -38.89
CA GLU A 782 47.80 -35.38 -39.75
C GLU A 782 48.63 -34.13 -39.44
N ILE A 783 48.00 -32.97 -39.25
CA ILE A 783 48.66 -31.72 -38.85
C ILE A 783 49.37 -31.90 -37.49
N ALA A 784 48.68 -32.50 -36.50
CA ALA A 784 49.29 -32.76 -35.19
C ALA A 784 50.48 -33.73 -35.26
N LYS A 785 50.45 -34.69 -36.19
CA LYS A 785 51.54 -35.65 -36.41
C LYS A 785 52.76 -35.01 -37.06
N GLY A 786 52.56 -34.13 -38.04
CA GLY A 786 53.64 -33.39 -38.68
C GLY A 786 54.23 -32.33 -37.75
N TYR A 787 53.39 -31.66 -36.95
CA TYR A 787 53.82 -30.75 -35.89
C TYR A 787 54.71 -31.46 -34.85
N GLY A 788 54.32 -32.66 -34.43
CA GLY A 788 55.12 -33.49 -33.51
C GLY A 788 56.50 -33.87 -34.05
N LYS A 789 56.67 -33.99 -35.37
CA LYS A 789 57.98 -34.17 -36.02
C LYS A 789 58.78 -32.86 -36.05
N PHE A 790 58.12 -31.77 -36.42
CA PHE A 790 58.70 -30.43 -36.54
C PHE A 790 59.32 -29.93 -35.22
N ILE A 791 58.66 -30.16 -34.09
CA ILE A 791 59.18 -29.78 -32.76
C ILE A 791 60.39 -30.61 -32.34
N VAL A 792 60.47 -31.89 -32.75
CA VAL A 792 61.60 -32.78 -32.43
C VAL A 792 62.82 -32.47 -33.30
N GLU A 793 62.63 -32.18 -34.59
CA GLU A 793 63.72 -31.83 -35.51
C GLU A 793 64.34 -30.46 -35.22
N ASN A 794 63.55 -29.48 -34.76
CA ASN A 794 64.02 -28.14 -34.42
C ASN A 794 64.43 -27.96 -32.94
N GLY A 795 64.34 -29.02 -32.13
CA GLY A 795 64.84 -29.04 -30.74
C GLY A 795 64.01 -28.23 -29.74
N TYR A 796 62.72 -27.98 -30.03
CA TYR A 796 61.84 -27.20 -29.17
C TYR A 796 61.36 -28.04 -27.98
N GLN A 797 61.73 -27.64 -26.76
CA GLN A 797 61.44 -28.39 -25.53
C GLN A 797 60.56 -27.65 -24.52
N ASP A 798 60.13 -26.42 -24.81
CA ASP A 798 59.31 -25.60 -23.91
C ASP A 798 57.81 -25.75 -24.24
N PRO A 799 57.00 -26.42 -23.40
CA PRO A 799 55.57 -26.63 -23.68
C PRO A 799 54.74 -25.36 -23.61
N SER A 800 55.25 -24.28 -23.01
CA SER A 800 54.52 -23.02 -22.82
C SER A 800 54.50 -22.11 -24.06
N LYS A 801 55.25 -22.47 -25.11
CA LYS A 801 55.35 -21.74 -26.39
C LYS A 801 54.71 -22.48 -27.56
N PHE A 802 53.74 -23.34 -27.27
CA PHE A 802 53.05 -24.17 -28.26
C PHE A 802 52.48 -23.34 -29.43
N ASP A 803 51.92 -22.16 -29.13
CA ASP A 803 51.25 -21.31 -30.12
C ASP A 803 52.24 -20.71 -31.12
N GLU A 804 53.41 -20.25 -30.65
CA GLU A 804 54.51 -19.74 -31.52
C GLU A 804 55.01 -20.84 -32.46
N TYR A 805 55.24 -22.05 -31.95
CA TYR A 805 55.81 -23.15 -32.73
C TYR A 805 54.79 -23.73 -33.73
N LEU A 806 53.51 -23.77 -33.38
CA LEU A 806 52.45 -24.23 -34.27
C LEU A 806 52.26 -23.24 -35.43
N ALA A 807 52.30 -21.95 -35.16
CA ALA A 807 52.24 -20.92 -36.21
C ALA A 807 53.41 -21.04 -37.19
N GLU A 808 54.62 -21.33 -36.68
CA GLU A 808 55.80 -21.56 -37.52
C GLU A 808 55.67 -22.84 -38.37
N TYR A 809 55.12 -23.92 -37.80
CA TYR A 809 54.83 -25.16 -38.53
C TYR A 809 53.78 -24.98 -39.63
N MET A 810 52.69 -24.23 -39.37
CA MET A 810 51.61 -24.00 -40.35
C MET A 810 52.08 -23.23 -41.60
N GLN A 811 53.22 -22.55 -41.53
CA GLN A 811 53.83 -21.88 -42.68
C GLN A 811 54.72 -22.80 -43.52
N THR A 812 55.05 -24.00 -43.03
CA THR A 812 55.86 -24.98 -43.76
C THR A 812 55.11 -25.55 -44.97
N GLU A 813 55.86 -25.91 -46.01
CA GLU A 813 55.31 -26.54 -47.22
C GLU A 813 54.58 -27.85 -46.92
N GLU A 814 55.00 -28.58 -45.88
CA GLU A 814 54.36 -29.83 -45.47
C GLU A 814 52.96 -29.59 -44.89
N ALA A 815 52.79 -28.56 -44.04
CA ALA A 815 51.49 -28.19 -43.48
C ALA A 815 50.53 -27.65 -44.55
N LYS A 816 51.02 -26.81 -45.48
CA LYS A 816 50.23 -26.30 -46.61
C LYS A 816 49.78 -27.41 -47.57
N ALA A 817 50.62 -28.40 -47.81
CA ALA A 817 50.26 -29.55 -48.65
C ALA A 817 49.18 -30.45 -48.00
N ILE A 818 49.17 -30.58 -46.67
CA ILE A 818 48.11 -31.29 -45.94
C ILE A 818 46.78 -30.54 -46.10
N LEU A 819 46.77 -29.21 -45.90
CA LEU A 819 45.57 -28.39 -46.05
C LEU A 819 44.98 -28.41 -47.46
N ASN A 820 45.81 -28.24 -48.50
CA ASN A 820 45.34 -28.23 -49.89
C ASN A 820 44.80 -29.58 -50.35
N ARG A 821 45.34 -30.70 -49.85
CA ARG A 821 44.85 -32.04 -50.17
C ARG A 821 43.46 -32.28 -49.57
N TYR A 822 43.27 -31.95 -48.30
CA TYR A 822 41.96 -32.09 -47.66
C TYR A 822 40.95 -31.06 -48.20
N ALA A 823 41.38 -29.86 -48.60
CA ALA A 823 40.51 -28.92 -49.32
C ALA A 823 39.98 -29.54 -50.63
N ASN A 824 40.83 -30.15 -51.45
CA ASN A 824 40.37 -30.80 -52.68
C ASN A 824 39.50 -32.05 -52.44
N GLU A 825 39.72 -32.82 -51.37
CA GLU A 825 38.87 -33.96 -51.03
C GLU A 825 37.50 -33.55 -50.45
N ILE A 826 37.44 -32.41 -49.74
CA ILE A 826 36.19 -31.87 -49.19
C ILE A 826 35.36 -31.16 -50.27
N PHE A 827 36.00 -30.51 -51.25
CA PHE A 827 35.33 -29.66 -52.24
C PHE A 827 35.25 -30.25 -53.68
N GLY A 828 35.81 -31.44 -53.95
CA GLY A 828 35.93 -31.98 -55.32
C GLY A 828 34.91 -33.03 -55.80
N GLY A 829 33.91 -33.41 -54.99
CA GLY A 829 33.06 -34.59 -55.23
C GLY A 829 31.64 -34.33 -55.75
N ILE A 830 31.47 -33.78 -56.96
CA ILE A 830 30.13 -33.57 -57.57
C ILE A 830 30.00 -34.40 -58.85
N ALA A 831 29.46 -35.62 -58.76
CA ALA A 831 28.95 -36.39 -59.91
C ALA A 831 28.07 -37.59 -59.50
N GLY A 832 26.74 -37.42 -59.57
CA GLY A 832 25.74 -38.47 -59.83
C GLY A 832 25.27 -39.36 -58.66
N ASN A 833 23.97 -39.27 -58.31
CA ASN A 833 23.00 -40.38 -58.29
C ASN A 833 21.76 -40.11 -57.40
N VAL A 834 20.57 -40.25 -58.00
CA VAL A 834 19.41 -41.12 -57.65
C VAL A 834 18.12 -40.43 -58.12
N GLN A 835 17.46 -41.00 -59.14
CA GLN A 835 16.14 -40.61 -59.65
C GLN A 835 15.09 -41.64 -59.26
N ILE A 836 13.90 -41.19 -58.84
CA ILE A 836 12.70 -42.02 -58.65
C ILE A 836 12.07 -42.25 -60.04
N THR A 837 11.77 -43.52 -60.37
CA THR A 837 11.26 -43.86 -61.71
C THR A 837 9.73 -43.76 -61.81
N ALA A 838 9.24 -43.34 -62.98
CA ALA A 838 7.81 -43.15 -63.25
C ALA A 838 6.95 -44.43 -63.06
N GLU A 839 7.55 -45.62 -63.20
CA GLU A 839 6.87 -46.90 -62.94
C GLU A 839 6.54 -47.12 -61.45
N GLN A 840 7.37 -46.60 -60.53
CA GLN A 840 7.15 -46.71 -59.08
C GLN A 840 6.02 -45.78 -58.61
N LEU A 841 5.88 -44.60 -59.23
CA LEU A 841 4.77 -43.66 -59.01
C LEU A 841 3.44 -44.17 -59.58
N GLN A 842 3.46 -44.80 -60.76
CA GLN A 842 2.25 -45.36 -61.37
C GLN A 842 1.63 -46.49 -60.54
N LYS A 843 2.45 -47.36 -59.94
CA LYS A 843 1.98 -48.48 -59.11
C LYS A 843 1.28 -47.98 -57.84
N LEU A 844 1.85 -46.97 -57.18
CA LEU A 844 1.26 -46.33 -56.00
C LEU A 844 -0.09 -45.67 -56.32
N SER A 845 -0.18 -44.97 -57.46
CA SER A 845 -1.42 -44.31 -57.87
C SER A 845 -2.56 -45.33 -58.14
N LYS A 846 -2.23 -46.49 -58.71
CA LYS A 846 -3.23 -47.51 -59.07
C LYS A 846 -3.84 -48.17 -57.84
N GLU A 847 -3.02 -48.53 -56.86
CA GLU A 847 -3.48 -49.22 -55.62
C GLU A 847 -4.36 -48.32 -54.73
N LEU A 848 -4.11 -47.00 -54.74
CA LEU A 848 -4.89 -46.01 -54.01
C LEU A 848 -6.21 -45.64 -54.71
N THR A 849 -6.25 -45.67 -56.05
CA THR A 849 -7.46 -45.35 -56.82
C THR A 849 -8.49 -46.49 -56.79
N GLU A 850 -8.04 -47.75 -56.77
CA GLU A 850 -8.92 -48.93 -56.72
C GLU A 850 -9.72 -49.05 -55.39
N GLY A 851 -9.18 -48.55 -54.27
CA GLY A 851 -9.89 -48.57 -52.97
C GLY A 851 -10.78 -47.36 -52.71
N TYR A 852 -10.56 -46.24 -53.41
CA TYR A 852 -11.37 -45.02 -53.29
C TYR A 852 -12.76 -45.15 -53.94
N LEU A 853 -12.86 -45.81 -55.10
CA LEU A 853 -14.11 -45.96 -55.86
C LEU A 853 -15.23 -46.68 -55.08
N PRO A 854 -14.97 -47.79 -54.34
CA PRO A 854 -15.96 -48.42 -53.47
C PRO A 854 -16.38 -47.53 -52.28
N TYR A 855 -15.42 -46.84 -51.65
CA TYR A 855 -15.67 -45.95 -50.50
C TYR A 855 -16.61 -44.78 -50.85
N ALA A 856 -16.42 -44.19 -52.03
CA ALA A 856 -17.29 -43.10 -52.51
C ALA A 856 -18.72 -43.60 -52.85
N ALA A 857 -18.85 -44.81 -53.37
CA ALA A 857 -20.14 -45.42 -53.72
C ALA A 857 -20.96 -45.84 -52.48
N GLU A 858 -20.31 -46.33 -51.43
CA GLU A 858 -20.98 -46.82 -50.20
C GLU A 858 -21.47 -45.67 -49.31
N ASN A 859 -20.81 -44.50 -49.35
CA ASN A 859 -21.13 -43.33 -48.53
C ASN A 859 -21.94 -42.25 -49.28
N GLY A 860 -22.40 -42.54 -50.51
CA GLY A 860 -23.26 -41.63 -51.29
C GLY A 860 -22.57 -40.33 -51.76
N LEU A 861 -21.24 -40.35 -51.91
CA LEU A 861 -20.41 -39.17 -52.22
C LEU A 861 -20.11 -39.09 -53.72
N ALA A 862 -21.15 -38.94 -54.54
CA ALA A 862 -21.04 -38.97 -56.02
C ALA A 862 -20.85 -37.59 -56.68
N ASP A 863 -20.37 -36.58 -55.96
CA ASP A 863 -20.12 -35.24 -56.51
C ASP A 863 -18.68 -35.14 -57.07
N PRO A 864 -18.51 -35.09 -58.40
CA PRO A 864 -17.19 -35.08 -59.04
C PRO A 864 -16.40 -33.78 -58.83
N THR A 865 -17.00 -32.72 -58.29
CA THR A 865 -16.32 -31.45 -58.00
C THR A 865 -15.60 -31.45 -56.64
N LYS A 866 -15.89 -32.42 -55.76
CA LYS A 866 -15.33 -32.54 -54.41
C LYS A 866 -14.42 -33.76 -54.20
N ILE A 867 -13.93 -34.35 -55.30
CA ILE A 867 -13.09 -35.57 -55.28
C ILE A 867 -11.84 -35.39 -54.41
N GLY A 868 -11.17 -34.23 -54.46
CA GLY A 868 -9.97 -33.97 -53.67
C GLY A 868 -10.22 -34.05 -52.15
N GLU A 869 -11.31 -33.47 -51.68
CA GLU A 869 -11.72 -33.51 -50.27
C GLU A 869 -12.11 -34.94 -49.83
N HIS A 870 -12.89 -35.64 -50.65
CA HIS A 870 -13.34 -37.00 -50.35
C HIS A 870 -12.22 -38.04 -50.43
N PHE A 871 -11.22 -37.82 -51.30
CA PHE A 871 -10.03 -38.67 -51.39
C PHE A 871 -9.13 -38.51 -50.17
N ILE A 872 -8.97 -37.28 -49.65
CA ILE A 872 -8.26 -37.04 -48.39
C ILE A 872 -9.00 -37.70 -47.21
N ALA A 873 -10.33 -37.72 -47.22
CA ALA A 873 -11.11 -38.47 -46.23
C ALA A 873 -10.89 -39.99 -46.34
N TYR A 874 -10.81 -40.53 -47.57
CA TYR A 874 -10.49 -41.95 -47.81
C TYR A 874 -9.09 -42.34 -47.32
N LEU A 875 -8.05 -41.54 -47.56
CA LEU A 875 -6.68 -41.82 -47.11
C LEU A 875 -6.56 -41.88 -45.57
N LYS A 876 -7.50 -41.27 -44.85
CA LYS A 876 -7.57 -41.34 -43.37
C LYS A 876 -8.26 -42.61 -42.87
N THR A 877 -8.94 -43.38 -43.72
CA THR A 877 -9.54 -44.68 -43.37
C THR A 877 -8.47 -45.75 -43.19
N GLU A 878 -8.79 -46.81 -42.46
CA GLU A 878 -7.83 -47.88 -42.17
C GLU A 878 -7.34 -48.57 -43.46
N ASP A 879 -8.23 -48.81 -44.44
CA ASP A 879 -7.87 -49.34 -45.76
C ASP A 879 -6.98 -48.36 -46.57
N GLY A 880 -7.28 -47.07 -46.53
CA GLY A 880 -6.48 -46.02 -47.18
C GLY A 880 -5.07 -45.89 -46.58
N ARG A 881 -4.92 -45.94 -45.25
CA ARG A 881 -3.62 -45.89 -44.57
C ARG A 881 -2.79 -47.15 -44.82
N GLN A 882 -3.43 -48.31 -44.83
CA GLN A 882 -2.75 -49.60 -44.99
C GLN A 882 -2.19 -49.75 -46.42
N ARG A 883 -2.98 -49.39 -47.44
CA ARG A 883 -2.54 -49.38 -48.85
C ARG A 883 -1.46 -48.34 -49.13
N LEU A 884 -1.55 -47.15 -48.52
CA LEU A 884 -0.50 -46.14 -48.59
C LEU A 884 0.81 -46.63 -47.95
N SER A 885 0.73 -47.29 -46.79
CA SER A 885 1.89 -47.85 -46.10
C SER A 885 2.55 -49.00 -46.85
N ASP A 886 1.79 -49.87 -47.50
CA ASP A 886 2.34 -50.98 -48.29
C ASP A 886 2.93 -50.51 -49.63
N GLY A 887 2.36 -49.46 -50.23
CA GLY A 887 2.93 -48.79 -51.39
C GLY A 887 4.26 -48.09 -51.11
N MET A 888 4.45 -47.57 -49.89
CA MET A 888 5.73 -46.95 -49.46
C MET A 888 6.80 -47.97 -49.06
N LYS A 889 6.44 -49.20 -48.66
CA LYS A 889 7.41 -50.27 -48.34
C LYS A 889 8.21 -50.79 -49.54
N GLY A 890 7.74 -50.55 -50.77
CA GLY A 890 8.48 -50.90 -51.98
C GLY A 890 9.55 -49.88 -52.41
N ILE A 891 9.71 -48.78 -51.66
CA ILE A 891 10.52 -47.62 -52.07
C ILE A 891 11.79 -47.44 -51.20
N VAL A 892 11.93 -48.14 -50.06
CA VAL A 892 13.08 -47.96 -49.13
C VAL A 892 13.71 -49.30 -48.73
N ASP A 893 14.99 -49.51 -49.06
CA ASP A 893 15.77 -50.73 -48.76
C ASP A 893 16.42 -50.62 -47.37
N ALA A 894 15.84 -51.30 -46.38
CA ALA A 894 16.13 -51.09 -44.94
C ALA A 894 17.40 -51.81 -44.43
N ASP A 895 17.98 -52.75 -45.19
CA ASP A 895 19.11 -53.58 -44.70
C ASP A 895 20.49 -52.88 -44.88
N SER A 896 20.58 -51.82 -45.70
CA SER A 896 21.83 -51.06 -45.91
C SER A 896 22.09 -50.00 -44.82
N LEU A 897 21.05 -49.58 -44.10
CA LEU A 897 21.15 -48.50 -43.10
C LEU A 897 21.68 -49.01 -41.75
N GLU A 898 21.39 -50.27 -41.41
CA GLU A 898 21.75 -50.89 -40.13
C GLU A 898 23.25 -51.25 -40.04
N GLN A 899 23.88 -51.53 -41.18
CA GLN A 899 25.30 -51.91 -41.23
C GLN A 899 26.26 -50.70 -41.13
N GLN A 900 25.83 -49.50 -41.54
CA GLN A 900 26.63 -48.27 -41.46
C GLN A 900 26.59 -47.61 -40.07
N ILE A 901 25.49 -47.77 -39.32
CA ILE A 901 25.35 -47.26 -37.95
C ILE A 901 26.23 -48.05 -36.96
N THR A 902 26.47 -49.33 -37.25
CA THR A 902 27.25 -50.25 -36.39
C THR A 902 28.77 -50.02 -36.49
N ASP A 903 29.29 -49.62 -37.66
CA ASP A 903 30.71 -49.30 -37.85
C ASP A 903 31.09 -47.92 -37.28
N ALA A 904 30.16 -46.95 -37.30
CA ALA A 904 30.36 -45.61 -36.76
C ALA A 904 30.44 -45.56 -35.22
N PHE A 905 29.77 -46.47 -34.52
CA PHE A 905 29.80 -46.52 -33.05
C PHE A 905 31.03 -47.24 -32.47
N GLY A 906 31.75 -48.03 -33.27
CA GLY A 906 32.91 -48.82 -32.84
C GLY A 906 34.25 -48.08 -32.79
N SER A 907 34.42 -46.99 -33.56
CA SER A 907 35.66 -46.21 -33.61
C SER A 907 35.77 -45.16 -32.48
N TYR A 908 34.63 -44.73 -31.92
CA TYR A 908 34.54 -43.67 -30.92
C TYR A 908 35.04 -44.09 -29.52
N MET A 909 35.18 -45.39 -29.26
CA MET A 909 35.52 -45.94 -27.93
C MET A 909 36.99 -46.41 -27.80
N LYS A 910 37.90 -45.99 -28.69
CA LYS A 910 39.31 -46.46 -28.63
C LYS A 910 40.35 -45.42 -29.08
N GLY A 911 40.53 -44.34 -28.33
CA GLY A 911 41.69 -43.46 -28.55
C GLY A 911 41.69 -42.12 -27.85
N ALA A 912 41.51 -42.09 -26.52
CA ALA A 912 41.88 -40.91 -25.75
C ALA A 912 43.40 -40.71 -25.79
N VAL A 913 43.91 -39.67 -26.48
CA VAL A 913 45.12 -38.91 -26.10
C VAL A 913 45.08 -37.47 -26.66
N SER A 914 45.26 -36.51 -25.75
CA SER A 914 45.66 -35.09 -25.88
C SER A 914 44.58 -34.02 -26.13
N SER A 915 44.27 -33.30 -25.06
CA SER A 915 43.27 -32.24 -24.92
C SER A 915 43.67 -30.90 -25.56
N TYR A 916 44.20 -30.90 -26.78
CA TYR A 916 44.52 -29.66 -27.51
C TYR A 916 43.91 -29.57 -28.92
N ALA A 917 43.38 -30.67 -29.48
CA ALA A 917 42.72 -30.66 -30.80
C ALA A 917 41.22 -30.30 -30.77
N GLY A 918 40.53 -30.46 -29.64
CA GLY A 918 39.09 -30.21 -29.54
C GLY A 918 38.70 -28.74 -29.59
N ALA A 919 39.45 -27.86 -28.93
CA ALA A 919 39.11 -26.43 -28.85
C ALA A 919 39.30 -25.68 -30.18
N VAL A 920 40.33 -26.07 -30.96
CA VAL A 920 40.60 -25.48 -32.28
C VAL A 920 39.57 -25.95 -33.31
N GLY A 921 39.16 -27.22 -33.27
CA GLY A 921 38.13 -27.77 -34.16
C GLY A 921 36.78 -27.07 -34.00
N THR A 922 36.33 -26.85 -32.75
CA THR A 922 35.05 -26.19 -32.47
C THR A 922 35.08 -24.68 -32.78
N ALA A 923 36.24 -24.02 -32.67
CA ALA A 923 36.40 -22.61 -33.04
C ALA A 923 36.31 -22.40 -34.55
N ILE A 924 36.94 -23.28 -35.33
CA ILE A 924 36.88 -23.27 -36.80
C ILE A 924 35.46 -23.59 -37.28
N GLU A 925 34.80 -24.59 -36.68
CA GLU A 925 33.42 -24.98 -37.01
C GLU A 925 32.42 -23.81 -36.86
N ARG A 926 32.50 -23.08 -35.75
CA ARG A 926 31.61 -21.93 -35.51
C ARG A 926 31.83 -20.78 -36.49
N GLN A 927 33.08 -20.51 -36.89
CA GLN A 927 33.35 -19.44 -37.84
C GLN A 927 32.99 -19.78 -39.28
N ILE A 928 33.19 -21.04 -39.69
CA ILE A 928 32.75 -21.49 -41.02
C ILE A 928 31.21 -21.44 -41.10
N THR A 929 30.52 -21.85 -40.04
CA THR A 929 29.04 -21.76 -39.98
C THR A 929 28.56 -20.31 -40.08
N SER A 930 29.21 -19.38 -39.37
CA SER A 930 28.88 -17.95 -39.43
C SER A 930 29.17 -17.32 -40.80
N ALA A 931 30.28 -17.70 -41.45
CA ALA A 931 30.60 -17.24 -42.80
C ALA A 931 29.58 -17.77 -43.83
N MET A 932 29.12 -19.01 -43.67
CA MET A 932 28.10 -19.60 -44.54
C MET A 932 26.73 -18.95 -44.37
N GLU A 933 26.36 -18.56 -43.15
CA GLU A 933 25.13 -17.81 -42.90
C GLU A 933 25.18 -16.41 -43.54
N GLN A 934 26.33 -15.74 -43.53
CA GLN A 934 26.52 -14.45 -44.21
C GLN A 934 26.43 -14.58 -45.74
N VAL A 935 27.00 -15.64 -46.32
CA VAL A 935 26.87 -15.95 -47.76
C VAL A 935 25.41 -16.20 -48.13
N MET A 936 24.69 -17.00 -47.34
CA MET A 936 23.28 -17.31 -47.57
C MET A 936 22.41 -16.05 -47.55
N ASN A 937 22.66 -15.13 -46.62
CA ASN A 937 21.92 -13.87 -46.52
C ASN A 937 22.20 -12.94 -47.71
N GLN A 938 23.45 -12.80 -48.15
CA GLN A 938 23.78 -11.99 -49.33
C GLN A 938 23.17 -12.57 -50.63
N MET A 939 23.15 -13.89 -50.77
CA MET A 939 22.50 -14.54 -51.92
C MET A 939 20.96 -14.35 -51.90
N ALA A 940 20.34 -14.38 -50.71
CA ALA A 940 18.91 -14.13 -50.57
C ALA A 940 18.53 -12.68 -50.96
N GLU A 941 19.32 -11.68 -50.56
CA GLU A 941 19.12 -10.27 -50.92
C GLU A 941 19.28 -10.02 -52.44
N GLY A 942 20.29 -10.64 -53.08
CA GLY A 942 20.50 -10.53 -54.53
C GLY A 942 19.38 -11.18 -55.36
N LEU A 943 18.83 -12.29 -54.85
CA LEU A 943 17.69 -12.97 -55.48
C LEU A 943 16.38 -12.20 -55.31
N GLN A 944 16.14 -11.58 -54.14
CA GLN A 944 14.99 -10.69 -53.91
C GLN A 944 14.95 -9.55 -54.93
N PHE A 945 16.10 -8.91 -55.18
CA PHE A 945 16.20 -7.83 -56.16
C PHE A 945 15.87 -8.31 -57.60
N SER A 946 16.38 -9.49 -57.97
CA SER A 946 16.22 -10.05 -59.32
C SER A 946 14.78 -10.52 -59.59
N VAL A 947 14.15 -11.19 -58.63
CA VAL A 947 12.75 -11.62 -58.71
C VAL A 947 11.80 -10.41 -58.72
N GLY A 948 12.11 -9.36 -57.95
CA GLY A 948 11.35 -8.11 -57.96
C GLY A 948 11.35 -7.39 -59.32
N GLN A 949 12.48 -7.39 -60.03
CA GLN A 949 12.55 -6.81 -61.39
C GLN A 949 11.72 -7.60 -62.41
N ALA A 950 11.74 -8.95 -62.35
CA ALA A 950 10.94 -9.79 -63.25
C ALA A 950 9.43 -9.52 -63.09
N MET A 951 8.95 -9.37 -61.85
CA MET A 951 7.54 -9.09 -61.57
C MET A 951 7.11 -7.67 -61.96
N THR A 952 8.03 -6.70 -61.94
CA THR A 952 7.80 -5.33 -62.44
C THR A 952 7.56 -5.30 -63.95
N GLN A 953 8.25 -6.17 -64.69
CA GLN A 953 8.06 -6.32 -66.13
C GLN A 953 6.73 -7.00 -66.49
N ILE A 954 6.28 -7.95 -65.66
CA ILE A 954 4.98 -8.62 -65.81
C ILE A 954 3.83 -7.64 -65.52
N GLY A 955 3.90 -6.86 -64.44
CA GLY A 955 2.87 -5.88 -64.07
C GLY A 955 2.68 -4.78 -65.12
N SER A 956 3.77 -4.24 -65.67
CA SER A 956 3.71 -3.22 -66.72
C SER A 956 3.17 -3.73 -68.07
N SER A 957 3.30 -5.03 -68.35
CA SER A 957 2.75 -5.66 -69.56
C SER A 957 1.24 -5.92 -69.45
N LEU A 958 0.75 -6.25 -68.25
CA LEU A 958 -0.68 -6.44 -67.96
C LEU A 958 -1.46 -5.11 -67.94
N GLN A 959 -0.87 -4.05 -67.38
CA GLN A 959 -1.50 -2.74 -67.28
C GLN A 959 -1.75 -2.09 -68.66
N ASN A 960 -0.95 -2.40 -69.68
CA ASN A 960 -1.12 -1.88 -71.04
C ASN A 960 -2.19 -2.64 -71.86
N ALA A 961 -2.70 -3.77 -71.37
CA ALA A 961 -3.64 -4.63 -72.11
C ALA A 961 -5.13 -4.38 -71.77
N MET A 962 -5.43 -3.59 -70.73
CA MET A 962 -6.79 -3.22 -70.33
C MET A 962 -6.95 -1.71 -70.26
N HIS A 963 -7.94 -1.16 -70.98
CA HIS A 963 -8.28 0.26 -70.93
C HIS A 963 -9.75 0.41 -70.50
N VAL A 964 -9.97 1.22 -69.47
CA VAL A 964 -11.31 1.52 -68.93
C VAL A 964 -11.63 2.98 -69.20
N ASP A 965 -12.76 3.25 -69.85
CA ASP A 965 -13.29 4.59 -70.08
C ASP A 965 -14.16 4.98 -68.86
N GLU A 966 -13.59 5.85 -68.01
CA GLU A 966 -14.16 6.22 -66.70
C GLU A 966 -15.52 6.92 -66.82
N ASP A 967 -15.73 7.73 -67.85
CA ASP A 967 -16.99 8.43 -68.09
C ASP A 967 -18.08 7.45 -68.55
N ALA A 968 -17.74 6.50 -69.42
CA ALA A 968 -18.66 5.45 -69.86
C ALA A 968 -18.99 4.43 -68.75
N PHE A 969 -18.05 4.18 -67.83
CA PHE A 969 -18.24 3.31 -66.68
C PHE A 969 -19.20 3.94 -65.66
N ALA A 970 -19.04 5.23 -65.35
CA ALA A 970 -19.93 5.96 -64.46
C ALA A 970 -21.38 6.03 -64.99
N GLU A 971 -21.56 6.18 -66.31
CA GLU A 971 -22.89 6.21 -66.95
C GLU A 971 -23.59 4.83 -67.05
N ALA A 972 -22.88 3.73 -66.81
CA ALA A 972 -23.42 2.37 -66.96
C ALA A 972 -24.17 1.88 -65.71
N PHE A 973 -23.99 2.53 -64.57
CA PHE A 973 -24.66 2.21 -63.31
C PHE A 973 -25.71 3.26 -62.97
N GLN A 974 -26.98 2.85 -62.92
CA GLN A 974 -28.06 3.68 -62.39
C GLN A 974 -28.55 3.10 -61.06
N MET A 975 -28.43 3.88 -59.99
CA MET A 975 -29.07 3.59 -58.71
C MET A 975 -30.59 3.75 -58.88
N ASN A 976 -31.34 2.70 -58.54
CA ASN A 976 -32.81 2.73 -58.63
C ASN A 976 -33.47 3.38 -57.40
N MET A 977 -32.68 3.80 -56.41
CA MET A 977 -33.11 4.35 -55.14
C MET A 977 -32.40 5.68 -54.86
N THR A 978 -33.06 6.56 -54.12
CA THR A 978 -32.49 7.82 -53.65
C THR A 978 -31.57 7.60 -52.44
N GLY A 979 -30.70 8.57 -52.12
CA GLY A 979 -29.81 8.49 -50.95
C GLY A 979 -30.57 8.34 -49.63
N GLU A 980 -31.77 8.92 -49.53
CA GLU A 980 -32.66 8.77 -48.37
C GLU A 980 -33.21 7.34 -48.24
N GLU A 981 -33.64 6.72 -49.36
CA GLU A 981 -34.17 5.35 -49.34
C GLU A 981 -33.08 4.31 -49.05
N LEU A 982 -31.84 4.55 -49.48
CA LEU A 982 -30.69 3.70 -49.16
C LEU A 982 -30.32 3.81 -47.67
N ALA A 983 -30.37 5.02 -47.09
CA ALA A 983 -30.15 5.23 -45.67
C ALA A 983 -31.25 4.54 -44.83
N GLU A 984 -32.52 4.65 -45.22
CA GLU A 984 -33.66 3.98 -44.56
C GLU A 984 -33.49 2.44 -44.61
N LEU A 985 -32.99 1.91 -45.73
CA LEU A 985 -32.69 0.49 -45.89
C LEU A 985 -31.54 0.04 -44.98
N MET A 986 -30.42 0.77 -44.93
CA MET A 986 -29.28 0.41 -44.07
C MET A 986 -29.61 0.52 -42.57
N MET A 987 -30.40 1.53 -42.19
CA MET A 987 -30.93 1.67 -40.82
C MET A 987 -31.85 0.50 -40.45
N SER A 988 -32.69 0.04 -41.39
CA SER A 988 -33.58 -1.12 -41.19
C SER A 988 -32.81 -2.44 -40.99
N MET A 989 -31.66 -2.61 -41.67
CA MET A 989 -30.81 -3.80 -41.54
C MET A 989 -30.04 -3.85 -40.21
N GLY A 990 -29.66 -2.69 -39.66
CA GLY A 990 -29.04 -2.59 -38.33
C GLY A 990 -30.02 -2.85 -37.17
N ALA A 991 -31.27 -2.41 -37.31
CA ALA A 991 -32.30 -2.55 -36.29
C ALA A 991 -32.82 -4.00 -36.14
N ALA A 992 -32.82 -4.80 -37.21
CA ALA A 992 -33.42 -6.15 -37.21
C ALA A 992 -32.62 -7.21 -36.42
N LYS A 993 -31.29 -7.05 -36.27
CA LYS A 993 -30.43 -8.02 -35.53
C LYS A 993 -30.48 -7.87 -34.01
N ASN A 994 -30.88 -6.71 -33.49
CA ASN A 994 -30.87 -6.38 -32.05
C ASN A 994 -32.28 -6.30 -31.41
N ALA A 995 -33.33 -6.56 -32.19
CA ALA A 995 -34.71 -6.44 -31.71
C ALA A 995 -35.09 -7.63 -30.82
N THR A 996 -35.04 -7.42 -29.50
CA THR A 996 -35.61 -8.30 -28.47
C THR A 996 -36.76 -7.58 -27.76
N TYR A 997 -37.61 -8.33 -27.07
CA TYR A 997 -38.71 -7.75 -26.29
C TYR A 997 -38.22 -6.69 -25.30
N ASP A 998 -37.15 -7.00 -24.54
CA ASP A 998 -36.59 -6.08 -23.54
C ASP A 998 -35.90 -4.87 -24.17
N ASN A 999 -35.17 -5.05 -25.29
CA ASN A 999 -34.56 -3.93 -26.01
C ASN A 999 -35.61 -3.01 -26.62
N ASN A 1000 -36.69 -3.54 -27.19
CA ASN A 1000 -37.80 -2.74 -27.71
C ASN A 1000 -38.43 -1.91 -26.59
N LEU A 1001 -38.71 -2.51 -25.42
CA LEU A 1001 -39.25 -1.76 -24.29
C LEU A 1001 -38.29 -0.66 -23.81
N LYS A 1002 -36.99 -0.94 -23.70
CA LYS A 1002 -35.98 0.06 -23.34
C LYS A 1002 -35.91 1.20 -24.37
N GLN A 1003 -35.94 0.88 -25.67
CA GLN A 1003 -35.94 1.88 -26.76
C GLN A 1003 -37.16 2.81 -26.68
N LEU A 1004 -38.30 2.27 -26.27
CA LEU A 1004 -39.54 3.03 -26.07
C LEU A 1004 -39.56 3.84 -24.75
N GLY A 1005 -38.49 3.77 -23.95
CA GLY A 1005 -38.36 4.48 -22.67
C GLY A 1005 -39.03 3.76 -21.49
N TYR A 1006 -39.48 2.51 -21.64
CA TYR A 1006 -40.04 1.73 -20.55
C TYR A 1006 -38.94 1.22 -19.62
N VAL A 1007 -39.19 1.30 -18.31
CA VAL A 1007 -38.31 0.76 -17.27
C VAL A 1007 -39.10 0.00 -16.22
N ASP A 1008 -38.54 -1.14 -15.81
CA ASP A 1008 -38.98 -1.84 -14.61
C ASP A 1008 -38.21 -1.32 -13.38
N PHE A 1009 -38.89 -0.57 -12.52
CA PHE A 1009 -38.29 -0.04 -11.30
C PHE A 1009 -37.84 -1.13 -10.31
N ALA A 1010 -38.28 -2.39 -10.46
CA ALA A 1010 -37.79 -3.51 -9.67
C ALA A 1010 -36.34 -3.88 -10.02
N VAL A 1011 -35.90 -3.62 -11.25
CA VAL A 1011 -34.59 -4.02 -11.79
C VAL A 1011 -33.76 -2.78 -12.11
N PRO A 1012 -32.92 -2.28 -11.17
CA PRO A 1012 -32.05 -1.14 -11.45
C PRO A 1012 -30.91 -1.54 -12.39
N THR A 1013 -30.35 -0.55 -13.09
CA THR A 1013 -29.16 -0.71 -13.95
C THR A 1013 -27.88 -0.45 -13.15
N THR A 1014 -27.96 0.38 -12.11
CA THR A 1014 -26.84 0.65 -11.20
C THR A 1014 -27.37 0.88 -9.79
N ILE A 1015 -26.65 0.36 -8.80
CA ILE A 1015 -26.86 0.65 -7.38
C ILE A 1015 -25.62 1.42 -6.89
N SER A 1016 -25.84 2.63 -6.38
CA SER A 1016 -24.79 3.48 -5.80
C SER A 1016 -24.98 3.56 -4.30
N ILE A 1017 -24.02 3.04 -3.54
CA ILE A 1017 -24.05 3.05 -2.08
C ILE A 1017 -23.09 4.13 -1.58
N TYR A 1018 -23.60 5.07 -0.78
CA TYR A 1018 -22.84 6.19 -0.21
C TYR A 1018 -22.54 5.94 1.27
N PRO A 1019 -21.34 5.45 1.65
CA PRO A 1019 -21.00 5.21 3.04
C PRO A 1019 -20.82 6.52 3.82
N LYS A 1020 -20.96 6.47 5.15
CA LYS A 1020 -20.78 7.64 6.03
C LYS A 1020 -19.32 8.09 6.16
N ASP A 1021 -18.41 7.12 6.26
CA ASP A 1021 -16.96 7.26 6.44
C ASP A 1021 -16.25 5.94 6.03
N PHE A 1022 -14.91 5.87 6.05
CA PHE A 1022 -14.21 4.66 5.62
C PHE A 1022 -14.46 3.46 6.53
N GLU A 1023 -14.64 3.66 7.84
CA GLU A 1023 -15.00 2.57 8.76
C GLU A 1023 -16.37 1.99 8.39
N SER A 1024 -17.37 2.85 8.15
CA SER A 1024 -18.70 2.43 7.73
C SER A 1024 -18.68 1.75 6.36
N LYS A 1025 -17.79 2.17 5.47
CA LYS A 1025 -17.58 1.52 4.18
C LYS A 1025 -17.04 0.10 4.32
N GLU A 1026 -16.08 -0.14 5.22
CA GLU A 1026 -15.62 -1.52 5.48
C GLU A 1026 -16.77 -2.41 5.95
N GLU A 1027 -17.68 -1.89 6.77
CA GLU A 1027 -18.88 -2.63 7.17
C GLU A 1027 -19.85 -2.85 6.00
N VAL A 1028 -20.02 -1.87 5.10
CA VAL A 1028 -20.79 -2.04 3.85
C VAL A 1028 -20.17 -3.15 2.99
N VAL A 1029 -18.86 -3.14 2.79
CA VAL A 1029 -18.13 -4.18 2.06
C VAL A 1029 -18.36 -5.55 2.70
N ARG A 1030 -18.26 -5.67 4.03
CA ARG A 1030 -18.58 -6.93 4.73
C ARG A 1030 -20.02 -7.38 4.52
N ILE A 1031 -21.00 -6.46 4.46
CA ILE A 1031 -22.40 -6.81 4.17
C ILE A 1031 -22.54 -7.39 2.75
N LEU A 1032 -21.84 -6.82 1.77
CA LEU A 1032 -21.83 -7.30 0.39
C LEU A 1032 -21.10 -8.65 0.25
N ASP A 1033 -19.95 -8.81 0.90
CA ASP A 1033 -19.20 -10.07 0.91
C ASP A 1033 -19.98 -11.19 1.63
N ASP A 1034 -20.69 -10.86 2.70
CA ASP A 1034 -21.60 -11.78 3.40
C ASP A 1034 -22.80 -12.18 2.53
N TYR A 1035 -23.30 -11.27 1.69
CA TYR A 1035 -24.31 -11.58 0.69
C TYR A 1035 -23.76 -12.55 -0.36
N ASN A 1036 -22.60 -12.26 -0.95
CA ASN A 1036 -21.93 -13.14 -1.92
C ASN A 1036 -21.70 -14.54 -1.35
N ARG A 1037 -21.10 -14.64 -0.16
CA ARG A 1037 -20.86 -15.92 0.51
C ARG A 1037 -22.16 -16.71 0.75
N LYS A 1038 -23.26 -16.04 1.10
CA LYS A 1038 -24.57 -16.70 1.25
C LYS A 1038 -25.12 -17.22 -0.07
N MET A 1039 -24.89 -16.52 -1.18
CA MET A 1039 -25.35 -16.96 -2.51
C MET A 1039 -24.51 -18.14 -3.00
N GLU A 1040 -23.20 -18.12 -2.79
CA GLU A 1040 -22.29 -19.24 -3.04
C GLU A 1040 -22.67 -20.48 -2.20
N GLU A 1041 -22.89 -20.32 -0.90
CA GLU A 1041 -23.32 -21.42 0.00
C GLU A 1041 -24.69 -22.01 -0.41
N GLN A 1042 -25.55 -21.23 -1.07
CA GLN A 1042 -26.84 -21.67 -1.59
C GLN A 1042 -26.77 -22.23 -3.01
N GLY A 1043 -25.59 -22.21 -3.66
CA GLY A 1043 -25.39 -22.67 -5.03
C GLY A 1043 -26.02 -21.77 -6.10
N LYS A 1044 -26.21 -20.47 -5.79
CA LYS A 1044 -26.76 -19.46 -6.69
C LYS A 1044 -25.64 -18.57 -7.23
N GLU A 1045 -24.76 -19.15 -8.04
CA GLU A 1045 -23.59 -18.46 -8.59
C GLU A 1045 -24.00 -17.24 -9.43
N GLU A 1046 -25.16 -17.27 -10.07
CA GLU A 1046 -25.75 -16.17 -10.84
C GLU A 1046 -26.16 -14.94 -10.01
N GLN A 1047 -26.20 -15.06 -8.69
CA GLN A 1047 -26.56 -13.96 -7.77
C GLN A 1047 -25.35 -13.36 -7.05
N VAL A 1048 -24.14 -13.87 -7.32
CA VAL A 1048 -22.90 -13.31 -6.81
C VAL A 1048 -22.63 -11.99 -7.53
N ILE A 1049 -22.27 -10.97 -6.77
CA ILE A 1049 -22.10 -9.61 -7.30
C ILE A 1049 -20.63 -9.17 -7.31
N THR A 1050 -20.26 -8.44 -8.36
CA THR A 1050 -18.99 -7.72 -8.48
C THR A 1050 -19.23 -6.22 -8.35
N TYR A 1051 -18.43 -5.54 -7.53
CA TYR A 1051 -18.54 -4.11 -7.27
C TYR A 1051 -17.18 -3.42 -7.46
N THR A 1052 -17.20 -2.11 -7.74
CA THR A 1052 -15.97 -1.32 -7.93
C THR A 1052 -15.72 -0.42 -6.72
N ASP A 1053 -14.53 -0.51 -6.13
CA ASP A 1053 -14.10 0.34 -5.01
C ASP A 1053 -12.82 1.15 -5.30
N MET A 1054 -12.96 2.18 -6.14
CA MET A 1054 -11.85 3.03 -6.54
C MET A 1054 -11.24 3.83 -5.37
N VAL A 1055 -12.07 4.32 -4.44
CA VAL A 1055 -11.58 5.13 -3.31
C VAL A 1055 -10.86 4.27 -2.29
N GLY A 1056 -11.34 3.04 -2.03
CA GLY A 1056 -10.71 2.14 -1.07
C GLY A 1056 -9.31 1.74 -1.51
N ALA A 1057 -9.15 1.45 -2.79
CA ALA A 1057 -7.85 1.18 -3.38
C ALA A 1057 -6.89 2.37 -3.22
N LEU A 1058 -7.33 3.59 -3.52
CA LEU A 1058 -6.49 4.80 -3.42
C LEU A 1058 -6.16 5.19 -1.97
N MET A 1059 -7.15 5.14 -1.08
CA MET A 1059 -7.02 5.67 0.29
C MET A 1059 -6.43 4.68 1.28
N SER A 1060 -6.55 3.37 1.05
CA SER A 1060 -5.91 2.36 1.91
C SER A 1060 -4.40 2.56 2.04
N SER A 1061 -3.73 2.94 0.95
CA SER A 1061 -2.31 3.27 0.94
C SER A 1061 -1.98 4.51 1.76
N VAL A 1062 -2.82 5.56 1.69
CA VAL A 1062 -2.64 6.80 2.45
C VAL A 1062 -2.80 6.53 3.94
N THR A 1063 -3.86 5.81 4.34
CA THR A 1063 -4.12 5.45 5.74
C THR A 1063 -2.99 4.60 6.31
N GLN A 1064 -2.51 3.59 5.58
CA GLN A 1064 -1.37 2.77 6.01
C GLN A 1064 -0.09 3.58 6.26
N ILE A 1065 0.24 4.53 5.37
CA ILE A 1065 1.43 5.38 5.54
C ILE A 1065 1.33 6.20 6.83
N ILE A 1066 0.16 6.76 7.11
CA ILE A 1066 -0.08 7.59 8.29
C ILE A 1066 -0.03 6.77 9.58
N ASP A 1067 -0.57 5.55 9.56
CA ASP A 1067 -0.49 4.63 10.69
C ASP A 1067 0.97 4.27 11.01
N VAL A 1068 1.77 3.95 9.99
CA VAL A 1068 3.20 3.65 10.17
C VAL A 1068 3.94 4.85 10.78
N ILE A 1069 3.71 6.07 10.29
CA ILE A 1069 4.31 7.29 10.86
C ILE A 1069 3.87 7.47 12.32
N SER A 1070 2.59 7.25 12.62
CA SER A 1070 2.03 7.37 13.97
C SER A 1070 2.67 6.37 14.94
N TYR A 1071 2.83 5.10 14.55
CA TYR A 1071 3.49 4.10 15.38
C TYR A 1071 4.97 4.42 15.63
N VAL A 1072 5.69 4.89 14.63
CA VAL A 1072 7.10 5.32 14.78
C VAL A 1072 7.21 6.47 15.78
N LEU A 1073 6.35 7.49 15.66
CA LEU A 1073 6.32 8.62 16.58
C LEU A 1073 5.99 8.19 18.01
N VAL A 1074 4.99 7.32 18.21
CA VAL A 1074 4.64 6.75 19.53
C VAL A 1074 5.83 6.00 20.15
N ALA A 1075 6.59 5.24 19.35
CA ALA A 1075 7.78 4.52 19.83
C ALA A 1075 8.88 5.47 20.33
N PHE A 1076 9.18 6.56 19.62
CA PHE A 1076 10.15 7.57 20.05
C PHE A 1076 9.76 8.22 21.38
N VAL A 1077 8.46 8.43 21.58
CA VAL A 1077 7.99 9.05 22.81
C VAL A 1077 8.03 8.07 23.98
N ALA A 1078 7.72 6.79 23.76
CA ALA A 1078 7.87 5.76 24.78
C ALA A 1078 9.30 5.71 25.33
N ILE A 1079 10.32 5.82 24.46
CA ILE A 1079 11.73 5.91 24.85
C ILE A 1079 11.97 7.18 25.69
N SER A 1080 11.45 8.32 25.25
CA SER A 1080 11.59 9.61 25.95
C SER A 1080 10.97 9.60 27.36
N LEU A 1081 9.85 8.91 27.54
CA LEU A 1081 9.23 8.71 28.86
C LEU A 1081 10.10 7.86 29.80
N ILE A 1082 10.72 6.81 29.29
CA ILE A 1082 11.62 5.95 30.08
C ILE A 1082 12.82 6.76 30.56
N VAL A 1083 13.47 7.52 29.67
CA VAL A 1083 14.59 8.40 30.02
C VAL A 1083 14.18 9.43 31.07
N SER A 1084 12.99 10.03 30.92
CA SER A 1084 12.43 10.99 31.89
C SER A 1084 12.23 10.35 33.28
N SER A 1085 11.69 9.12 33.33
CA SER A 1085 11.47 8.38 34.58
C SER A 1085 12.78 8.06 35.32
N ILE A 1086 13.82 7.64 34.59
CA ILE A 1086 15.16 7.39 35.16
C ILE A 1086 15.74 8.68 35.75
N MET A 1087 15.65 9.80 35.02
CA MET A 1087 16.14 11.10 35.46
C MET A 1087 15.47 11.53 36.78
N ILE A 1088 14.14 11.39 36.87
CA ILE A 1088 13.37 11.68 38.09
C ILE A 1088 13.81 10.79 39.24
N GLY A 1089 14.06 9.50 39.00
CA GLY A 1089 14.56 8.56 40.00
C GLY A 1089 15.92 8.98 40.57
N VAL A 1090 16.88 9.36 39.71
CA VAL A 1090 18.21 9.83 40.11
C VAL A 1090 18.12 11.12 40.93
N ILE A 1091 17.31 12.10 40.48
CA ILE A 1091 17.14 13.37 41.19
C ILE A 1091 16.49 13.16 42.55
N THR A 1092 15.46 12.30 42.63
CA THR A 1092 14.79 11.96 43.89
C THR A 1092 15.78 11.28 44.84
N TYR A 1093 16.66 10.42 44.33
CA TYR A 1093 17.73 9.80 45.12
C TYR A 1093 18.73 10.81 45.69
N ILE A 1094 19.17 11.79 44.89
CA ILE A 1094 20.03 12.88 45.37
C ILE A 1094 19.31 13.71 46.45
N SER A 1095 18.02 14.03 46.25
CA SER A 1095 17.19 14.74 47.23
C SER A 1095 17.12 14.01 48.58
N VAL A 1096 17.03 12.68 48.56
CA VAL A 1096 17.07 11.83 49.77
C VAL A 1096 18.41 11.92 50.47
N LEU A 1097 19.52 11.83 49.72
CA LEU A 1097 20.88 11.85 50.29
C LEU A 1097 21.20 13.19 50.97
N GLU A 1098 20.82 14.31 50.35
CA GLU A 1098 21.00 15.64 50.91
C GLU A 1098 20.26 15.86 52.24
N ARG A 1099 19.21 15.06 52.53
CA ARG A 1099 18.33 15.22 53.70
C ARG A 1099 18.46 14.08 54.70
N LYS A 1100 19.55 13.31 54.64
CA LYS A 1100 19.77 12.16 55.51
C LYS A 1100 19.69 12.52 57.01
N LYS A 1101 20.26 13.65 57.42
CA LYS A 1101 20.20 14.14 58.82
C LYS A 1101 18.77 14.47 59.25
N GLU A 1102 17.98 15.10 58.38
CA GLU A 1102 16.56 15.41 58.64
C GLU A 1102 15.71 14.14 58.81
N ILE A 1103 15.95 13.12 57.96
CA ILE A 1103 15.32 11.81 58.09
C ILE A 1103 15.69 11.17 59.44
N GLY A 1104 16.97 11.26 59.84
CA GLY A 1104 17.44 10.78 61.14
C GLY A 1104 16.70 11.42 62.32
N ILE A 1105 16.55 12.75 62.30
CA ILE A 1105 15.80 13.51 63.32
C ILE A 1105 14.34 13.05 63.40
N LEU A 1106 13.66 12.95 62.26
CA LEU A 1106 12.26 12.53 62.21
C LEU A 1106 12.08 11.09 62.71
N ARG A 1107 12.97 10.16 62.32
CA ARG A 1107 12.97 8.77 62.78
C ARG A 1107 13.20 8.68 64.30
N ALA A 1108 14.07 9.53 64.84
CA ALA A 1108 14.38 9.59 66.25
C ALA A 1108 13.22 10.11 67.12
N ILE A 1109 12.42 11.05 66.60
CA ILE A 1109 11.18 11.55 67.23
C ILE A 1109 10.00 10.55 67.07
N GLY A 1110 10.23 9.42 66.38
CA GLY A 1110 9.24 8.34 66.24
C GLY A 1110 8.42 8.37 64.95
N ALA A 1111 8.93 9.01 63.88
CA ALA A 1111 8.33 8.87 62.55
C ALA A 1111 8.50 7.42 62.03
N SER A 1112 7.40 6.82 61.58
CA SER A 1112 7.45 5.49 60.99
C SER A 1112 8.13 5.47 59.62
N LYS A 1113 8.61 4.29 59.19
CA LYS A 1113 9.15 4.11 57.83
C LYS A 1113 8.14 4.54 56.75
N SER A 1114 6.84 4.29 57.00
CA SER A 1114 5.77 4.74 56.11
C SER A 1114 5.63 6.25 56.08
N ASN A 1115 5.67 6.92 57.24
CA ASN A 1115 5.60 8.39 57.32
C ASN A 1115 6.75 9.04 56.54
N ILE A 1116 7.98 8.52 56.66
CA ILE A 1116 9.14 9.03 55.90
C ILE A 1116 8.93 8.82 54.39
N SER A 1117 8.52 7.61 53.98
CA SER A 1117 8.27 7.34 52.56
C SER A 1117 7.14 8.20 51.99
N GLN A 1118 6.10 8.52 52.77
CA GLN A 1118 4.98 9.37 52.33
C GLN A 1118 5.42 10.81 52.04
N VAL A 1119 6.35 11.37 52.81
CA VAL A 1119 6.89 12.72 52.55
C VAL A 1119 7.58 12.76 51.18
N PHE A 1120 8.43 11.78 50.88
CA PHE A 1120 9.11 11.72 49.57
C PHE A 1120 8.15 11.38 48.43
N ASN A 1121 7.21 10.45 48.63
CA ASN A 1121 6.18 10.16 47.63
C ASN A 1121 5.30 11.38 47.34
N ALA A 1122 5.00 12.20 48.35
CA ALA A 1122 4.28 13.45 48.15
C ALA A 1122 5.13 14.51 47.43
N GLU A 1123 6.45 14.49 47.59
CA GLU A 1123 7.38 15.32 46.81
C GLU A 1123 7.35 14.93 45.33
N THR A 1124 7.46 13.63 45.01
CA THR A 1124 7.35 13.16 43.62
C THR A 1124 5.97 13.40 43.01
N PHE A 1125 4.89 13.28 43.80
CA PHE A 1125 3.54 13.63 43.34
C PHE A 1125 3.47 15.10 42.88
N ILE A 1126 3.98 16.04 43.68
CA ILE A 1126 3.97 17.48 43.33
C ILE A 1126 4.82 17.73 42.09
N ILE A 1127 5.99 17.10 42.00
CA ILE A 1127 6.88 17.24 40.82
C ILE A 1127 6.18 16.72 39.57
N GLY A 1128 5.51 15.56 39.63
CA GLY A 1128 4.78 15.01 38.50
C GLY A 1128 3.60 15.85 38.07
N LEU A 1129 2.83 16.39 39.03
CA LEU A 1129 1.73 17.29 38.72
C LEU A 1129 2.23 18.58 38.06
N CYS A 1130 3.31 19.17 38.58
CA CYS A 1130 3.96 20.32 37.96
C CYS A 1130 4.49 20.00 36.56
N ALA A 1131 5.15 18.85 36.38
CA ALA A 1131 5.69 18.41 35.09
C ALA A 1131 4.58 18.22 34.05
N GLY A 1132 3.47 17.57 34.42
CA GLY A 1132 2.31 17.41 33.56
C GLY A 1132 1.69 18.75 33.15
N VAL A 1133 1.42 19.64 34.11
CA VAL A 1133 0.84 20.96 33.83
C VAL A 1133 1.78 21.83 32.98
N ILE A 1134 3.08 21.83 33.27
CA ILE A 1134 4.09 22.52 32.46
C ILE A 1134 4.13 21.93 31.05
N GLY A 1135 4.10 20.60 30.92
CA GLY A 1135 4.15 19.94 29.62
C GLY A 1135 2.96 20.29 28.73
N ILE A 1136 1.74 20.23 29.27
CA ILE A 1136 0.53 20.64 28.55
C ILE A 1136 0.56 22.13 28.24
N GLY A 1137 0.93 22.99 29.20
CA GLY A 1137 1.01 24.43 28.98
C GLY A 1137 2.01 24.82 27.89
N ILE A 1138 3.20 24.20 27.87
CA ILE A 1138 4.20 24.41 26.82
C ILE A 1138 3.69 23.87 25.48
N THR A 1139 3.02 22.71 25.47
CA THR A 1139 2.45 22.17 24.24
C THR A 1139 1.44 23.14 23.62
N LEU A 1140 0.49 23.64 24.41
CA LEU A 1140 -0.50 24.62 23.94
C LEU A 1140 0.16 25.90 23.40
N LEU A 1141 1.27 26.34 24.01
CA LEU A 1141 2.06 27.47 23.50
C LEU A 1141 2.79 27.14 22.20
N LEU A 1142 3.31 25.93 22.04
CA LEU A 1142 4.00 25.46 20.83
C LEU A 1142 3.03 25.20 19.67
N LEU A 1143 1.77 24.87 19.95
CA LEU A 1143 0.74 24.72 18.92
C LEU A 1143 0.47 26.02 18.16
N ILE A 1144 0.69 27.19 18.76
CA ILE A 1144 0.48 28.48 18.08
C ILE A 1144 1.44 28.66 16.89
N PRO A 1145 2.79 28.69 17.09
CA PRO A 1145 3.71 28.74 15.96
C PRO A 1145 3.72 27.42 15.15
N GLY A 1146 3.38 26.29 15.76
CA GLY A 1146 3.25 25.00 15.07
C GLY A 1146 2.15 25.02 14.02
N ASN A 1147 0.94 25.46 14.37
CA ASN A 1147 -0.17 25.59 13.43
C ASN A 1147 0.12 26.67 12.38
N ALA A 1148 0.73 27.79 12.75
CA ALA A 1148 1.17 28.78 11.77
C ALA A 1148 2.13 28.19 10.71
N LEU A 1149 3.05 27.33 11.12
CA LEU A 1149 3.94 26.62 10.22
C LEU A 1149 3.20 25.58 9.37
N ILE A 1150 2.29 24.81 9.98
CA ILE A 1150 1.45 23.82 9.27
C ILE A 1150 0.64 24.52 8.18
N HIS A 1151 -0.05 25.62 8.49
CA HIS A 1151 -0.83 26.38 7.50
C HIS A 1151 0.04 26.95 6.37
N HIS A 1152 1.25 27.42 6.69
CA HIS A 1152 2.17 27.91 5.67
C HIS A 1152 2.69 26.80 4.75
N LEU A 1153 2.97 25.61 5.29
CA LEU A 1153 3.47 24.47 4.51
C LEU A 1153 2.36 23.77 3.71
N ALA A 1154 1.17 23.66 4.30
CA ALA A 1154 0.01 23.02 3.69
C ALA A 1154 -0.69 23.93 2.66
N GLY A 1155 -0.53 25.25 2.77
CA GLY A 1155 -1.25 26.22 1.93
C GLY A 1155 -2.74 26.31 2.23
N THR A 1156 -3.23 25.63 3.27
CA THR A 1156 -4.65 25.59 3.68
C THR A 1156 -4.80 25.74 5.21
N ASN A 1157 -5.98 26.14 5.66
CA ASN A 1157 -6.30 26.25 7.08
C ASN A 1157 -6.99 25.00 7.66
N ASP A 1158 -7.21 23.98 6.82
CA ASP A 1158 -8.04 22.82 7.17
C ASP A 1158 -7.31 21.81 8.06
N VAL A 1159 -5.96 21.85 8.07
CA VAL A 1159 -5.13 21.03 8.96
C VAL A 1159 -4.66 21.87 10.14
N SER A 1160 -5.20 21.60 11.33
CA SER A 1160 -4.78 22.25 12.57
C SER A 1160 -4.44 21.22 13.63
N ALA A 1161 -3.23 21.26 14.20
CA ALA A 1161 -2.91 20.44 15.35
C ALA A 1161 -3.65 20.98 16.59
N VAL A 1162 -4.49 20.14 17.20
CA VAL A 1162 -5.31 20.50 18.35
C VAL A 1162 -5.18 19.42 19.41
N LEU A 1163 -4.82 19.81 20.64
CA LEU A 1163 -4.77 18.88 21.75
C LEU A 1163 -6.16 18.71 22.36
N PRO A 1164 -6.79 17.52 22.28
CA PRO A 1164 -8.10 17.34 22.88
C PRO A 1164 -8.01 17.33 24.42
N VAL A 1165 -9.03 17.86 25.08
CA VAL A 1165 -9.02 18.11 26.55
C VAL A 1165 -8.87 16.81 27.33
N ILE A 1166 -9.52 15.73 26.90
CA ILE A 1166 -9.49 14.43 27.59
C ILE A 1166 -8.07 13.82 27.57
N PRO A 1167 -7.40 13.63 26.41
CA PRO A 1167 -5.99 13.27 26.34
C PRO A 1167 -5.08 14.15 27.18
N ALA A 1168 -5.28 15.47 27.19
CA ALA A 1168 -4.47 16.38 28.00
C ALA A 1168 -4.54 16.05 29.50
N ILE A 1169 -5.74 15.78 30.02
CA ILE A 1169 -5.95 15.37 31.42
C ILE A 1169 -5.30 14.01 31.68
N ILE A 1170 -5.47 13.04 30.77
CA ILE A 1170 -4.86 11.71 30.87
C ILE A 1170 -3.34 11.81 30.95
N LEU A 1171 -2.71 12.69 30.16
CA LEU A 1171 -1.26 12.90 30.17
C LEU A 1171 -0.75 13.50 31.49
N ILE A 1172 -1.51 14.39 32.12
CA ILE A 1172 -1.17 14.91 33.46
C ILE A 1172 -1.20 13.78 34.49
N ILE A 1173 -2.25 12.95 34.45
CA ILE A 1173 -2.37 11.78 35.35
C ILE A 1173 -1.22 10.80 35.10
N LEU A 1174 -0.91 10.51 33.84
CA LEU A 1174 0.19 9.63 33.45
C LEU A 1174 1.54 10.16 33.97
N SER A 1175 1.78 11.47 33.88
CA SER A 1175 2.98 12.12 34.42
C SER A 1175 3.13 11.90 35.93
N VAL A 1176 2.04 12.06 36.69
CA VAL A 1176 2.02 11.77 38.13
C VAL A 1176 2.32 10.30 38.42
N ILE A 1177 1.73 9.37 37.66
CA ILE A 1177 1.97 7.94 37.84
C ILE A 1177 3.43 7.58 37.56
N LEU A 1178 3.99 8.03 36.43
CA LEU A 1178 5.37 7.75 36.04
C LEU A 1178 6.38 8.31 37.05
N THR A 1179 6.17 9.55 37.50
CA THR A 1179 7.04 10.19 38.50
C THR A 1179 6.96 9.52 39.86
N LEU A 1180 5.77 9.07 40.29
CA LEU A 1180 5.62 8.25 41.49
C LEU A 1180 6.39 6.94 41.36
N LEU A 1181 6.22 6.20 40.25
CA LEU A 1181 6.93 4.94 40.00
C LEU A 1181 8.45 5.11 40.08
N GLY A 1182 9.00 6.14 39.43
CA GLY A 1182 10.43 6.47 39.51
C GLY A 1182 10.89 6.85 40.93
N GLY A 1183 10.02 7.48 41.72
CA GLY A 1183 10.29 7.91 43.10
C GLY A 1183 10.16 6.83 44.17
N LEU A 1184 9.46 5.72 43.90
CA LEU A 1184 9.18 4.69 44.90
C LEU A 1184 10.46 4.02 45.44
N LEU A 1185 11.42 3.70 44.56
CA LEU A 1185 12.65 3.01 44.93
C LEU A 1185 13.54 3.86 45.86
N PRO A 1186 13.89 5.12 45.50
CA PRO A 1186 14.63 6.02 46.40
C PRO A 1186 13.92 6.25 47.73
N SER A 1187 12.59 6.49 47.71
CA SER A 1187 11.79 6.77 48.90
C SER A 1187 11.79 5.60 49.89
N LYS A 1188 11.67 4.37 49.37
CA LYS A 1188 11.73 3.15 50.19
C LYS A 1188 13.13 2.92 50.78
N LYS A 1189 14.20 3.27 50.06
CA LYS A 1189 15.57 3.21 50.56
C LYS A 1189 15.81 4.28 51.64
N ALA A 1190 15.31 5.49 51.44
CA ALA A 1190 15.36 6.60 52.40
C ALA A 1190 14.77 6.20 53.76
N ALA A 1191 13.56 5.61 53.73
CA ALA A 1191 12.82 5.21 54.92
C ALA A 1191 13.50 4.11 55.75
N LYS A 1192 14.45 3.35 55.17
CA LYS A 1192 15.20 2.30 55.86
C LYS A 1192 16.48 2.80 56.54
N SER A 1193 16.78 4.10 56.46
CA SER A 1193 17.97 4.67 57.10
C SER A 1193 17.92 4.52 58.62
N ASP A 1194 19.02 4.06 59.22
CA ASP A 1194 19.16 3.94 60.67
C ASP A 1194 19.34 5.34 61.30
N PRO A 1195 18.47 5.74 62.25
CA PRO A 1195 18.51 7.06 62.88
C PRO A 1195 19.85 7.35 63.57
N VAL A 1196 20.50 6.36 64.20
CA VAL A 1196 21.78 6.58 64.90
C VAL A 1196 22.88 6.89 63.89
N THR A 1197 22.94 6.14 62.78
CA THR A 1197 23.92 6.40 61.72
C THR A 1197 23.67 7.74 61.02
N ALA A 1198 22.40 8.09 60.79
CA ALA A 1198 22.01 9.34 60.14
C ALA A 1198 22.29 10.59 60.99
N LEU A 1199 22.27 10.45 62.33
CA LEU A 1199 22.61 11.52 63.27
C LEU A 1199 24.12 11.61 63.56
N ARG A 1200 24.88 10.53 63.36
CA ARG A 1200 26.34 10.48 63.55
C ARG A 1200 27.15 10.92 62.32
N THR A 1201 26.59 10.83 61.12
CA THR A 1201 27.31 11.25 59.89
C THR A 1201 27.35 12.76 59.77
N GLU A 1202 28.53 13.34 60.00
CA GLU A 1202 29.10 14.46 59.24
C GLU A 1202 30.26 13.95 58.40
#